data_AF-A0A8I1RJZ5-F1
#
_entry.id   AF-A0A8I1RJZ5-F1
#
_cell.length_a   1.000
_cell.length_b   1.000
_cell.length_c   1.000
_cell.angle_alpha   90.00
_cell.angle_beta   90.00
_cell.angle_gamma   90.00
#
_symmetry.space_group_name_H-M   'P 1'
#
loop_
_entity.id
_entity.type
_entity.pdbx_description
1 polymer ?
#
loop_
_entity_poly.entity_id
_entity_poly.type
_entity_poly.pdbx_seq_one_letter_code
_entity_poly.pdbx_strand_id
1 'polypeptide(L)'
;MVTLRRLLNRWNSGRARIALALVFVVAASMLFWASRDYAVIAPDWDGQVRGLSYSPSHLFTEKDHRHVSPERIDRDMAQLSQLTGHIRTYTVSGGLDRVPEIARRYGLTVSLGIWIGTDLEANEKEVDKGIRVALANRRVIDRVFVGNEAILRGDVTAEQLNGYIEKVRAALPSRIKVTTAEPWSTWLLNPEIAEHVDLIAIHLLPYWEGISVRDSLVFVQHAFQHVQDEFPGKPIIIGEAGWPSEGRTKRNAEASLANEAFFIRAFVQLAMQKGWDYYLIEAYDQPWKGGSEGAVGAYWGMFDATGAPKFPFTGMLRTFPEWRTYAVFAGILPLILGLLILGRMPRVRQPGYIVMGGLVAAVTTGLLVLVDASSLEYIEVGDIAMIAAMAPLVLLASIVILTEGVELASSLWRVERRRMIAAIPENAPRVSIHVPCYNEPPEMVAETLNALARLDYDNFEVIVLDNNTPDEETWRPVEEHCARLGPRFRFAHIDKLKGFKAGALNETLKMTDPETVYIAVIDSDYQVAPYWLRRALPFFASDQIALVQGPQDYRDGHESLFKAMAFEEYRGFFQIGMVERNEHDAIIQHGTMMIVRKKALEEVGGWSPWCITEDTELGLKLFESGYSAAYIPESMGRGLIPDTLGAFMGQRYRWVYGAMQIMKRHKGAIFMGTKGLSWAQRYQFLSGWLPWISDGLGMIVTLAALVWTLLMTVAPRYFDVPMSALSAAALALFLAKTLKTLLLYPQKVRSGVKGALMASIAGLSLTHTVAKAVIAGIFTSKKPFLRTPKCEDQAAVSQALRLAWQETTLLSLCALALLAMAFLNGGLQDPAESLWMLMLAVQSLPYAATVVTAILSAMANSKRPSAAVLPLPAPPSPQPPPEALSRAA
;
A
#
# COMPACT_ATOMS: atom_id res chain seq x y z
N MET A 1 23.41 39.11 30.15
CA MET A 1 23.88 38.02 29.25
C MET A 1 23.65 36.60 29.80
N VAL A 2 23.90 36.30 31.08
CA VAL A 2 23.71 34.94 31.67
C VAL A 2 22.25 34.48 31.66
N THR A 3 21.29 35.40 31.83
CA THR A 3 19.84 35.11 31.80
C THR A 3 19.33 34.82 30.40
N LEU A 4 19.83 35.54 29.39
CA LEU A 4 19.54 35.28 27.97
C LEU A 4 20.13 33.94 27.52
N ARG A 5 21.34 33.60 28.00
CA ARG A 5 21.99 32.29 27.74
C ARG A 5 21.25 31.13 28.42
N ARG A 6 20.66 31.33 29.61
CA ARG A 6 19.80 30.33 30.28
C ARG A 6 18.41 30.19 29.63
N LEU A 7 17.83 31.28 29.11
CA LEU A 7 16.60 31.24 28.30
C LEU A 7 16.81 30.59 26.93
N LEU A 8 17.92 30.91 26.26
CA LEU A 8 18.36 30.24 25.02
C LEU A 8 18.73 28.77 25.26
N ASN A 9 19.32 28.42 26.42
CA ASN A 9 19.55 27.03 26.81
C ASN A 9 18.26 26.27 27.17
N ARG A 10 17.20 26.96 27.65
CA ARG A 10 15.85 26.36 27.80
C ARG A 10 15.17 26.15 26.44
N TRP A 11 15.41 27.03 25.47
CA TRP A 11 15.02 26.83 24.05
C TRP A 11 15.83 25.74 23.34
N ASN A 12 16.99 25.34 23.89
CA ASN A 12 17.74 24.16 23.47
C ASN A 12 17.19 22.83 24.01
N SER A 13 16.10 22.86 24.79
CA SER A 13 15.44 21.63 25.24
C SER A 13 14.72 20.96 24.06
N GLY A 14 14.76 19.62 24.01
CA GLY A 14 14.03 18.86 22.98
C GLY A 14 12.53 19.22 22.91
N ARG A 15 11.94 19.68 24.03
CA ARG A 15 10.55 20.15 24.10
C ARG A 15 10.27 21.39 23.25
N ALA A 16 11.17 22.38 23.23
CA ALA A 16 10.99 23.58 22.40
C ALA A 16 11.06 23.25 20.90
N ARG A 17 11.95 22.32 20.53
CA ARG A 17 12.09 21.82 19.15
C ARG A 17 10.84 21.08 18.67
N ILE A 18 10.30 20.22 19.53
CA ILE A 18 9.04 19.51 19.30
C ILE A 18 7.90 20.52 19.14
N ALA A 19 7.76 21.49 20.05
CA ALA A 19 6.71 22.50 19.98
C ALA A 19 6.78 23.30 18.66
N LEU A 20 7.98 23.72 18.24
CA LEU A 20 8.17 24.42 16.96
C LEU A 20 7.76 23.57 15.76
N ALA A 21 8.14 22.29 15.74
CA ALA A 21 7.75 21.38 14.68
C ALA A 21 6.22 21.19 14.64
N LEU A 22 5.57 21.00 15.80
CA LEU A 22 4.13 20.84 15.89
C LEU A 22 3.37 22.08 15.43
N VAL A 23 3.84 23.29 15.76
CA VAL A 23 3.22 24.54 15.27
C VAL A 23 3.22 24.58 13.75
N PHE A 24 4.36 24.28 13.12
CA PHE A 24 4.47 24.27 11.66
C PHE A 24 3.56 23.21 11.02
N VAL A 25 3.55 22.00 11.58
CA VAL A 25 2.74 20.87 11.11
C VAL A 25 1.26 21.17 11.21
N VAL A 26 0.79 21.63 12.37
CA VAL A 26 -0.61 22.00 12.60
C VAL A 26 -1.04 23.14 11.67
N ALA A 27 -0.23 24.20 11.57
CA ALA A 27 -0.54 25.31 10.67
C ALA A 27 -0.62 24.86 9.21
N ALA A 28 0.33 24.04 8.74
CA ALA A 28 0.31 23.51 7.37
C ALA A 28 -0.91 22.62 7.10
N SER A 29 -1.25 21.72 8.04
CA SER A 29 -2.44 20.88 7.93
C SER A 29 -3.74 21.68 7.91
N MET A 30 -3.89 22.67 8.79
CA MET A 30 -5.06 23.55 8.80
C MET A 30 -5.17 24.39 7.53
N LEU A 31 -4.05 24.93 7.03
CA LEU A 31 -4.01 25.71 5.79
C LEU A 31 -4.38 24.85 4.57
N PHE A 32 -3.95 23.59 4.52
CA PHE A 32 -4.34 22.66 3.45
C PHE A 32 -5.86 22.51 3.39
N TRP A 33 -6.52 22.22 4.51
CA TRP A 33 -7.98 22.07 4.54
C TRP A 33 -8.72 23.38 4.30
N ALA A 34 -8.19 24.51 4.80
CA ALA A 34 -8.76 25.83 4.51
C ALA A 34 -8.66 26.19 3.01
N SER A 35 -7.62 25.72 2.31
CA SER A 35 -7.43 25.98 0.88
C SER A 35 -8.35 25.15 -0.04
N ARG A 36 -9.08 24.18 0.51
CA ARG A 36 -10.04 23.35 -0.25
C ARG A 36 -11.35 24.09 -0.56
N ASP A 37 -11.74 25.05 0.29
CA ASP A 37 -12.93 25.87 0.06
C ASP A 37 -12.58 27.05 -0.86
N TYR A 38 -13.32 27.19 -1.96
CA TYR A 38 -13.28 28.37 -2.81
C TYR A 38 -14.69 28.75 -3.27
N ALA A 39 -14.89 30.04 -3.50
CA ALA A 39 -16.19 30.54 -3.93
C ALA A 39 -16.37 30.34 -5.44
N VAL A 40 -17.51 29.78 -5.83
CA VAL A 40 -17.95 29.74 -7.23
C VAL A 40 -19.02 30.82 -7.42
N ILE A 41 -18.80 31.68 -8.41
CA ILE A 41 -19.75 32.72 -8.79
C ILE A 41 -20.62 32.14 -9.91
N ALA A 42 -21.90 31.98 -9.60
CA ALA A 42 -22.92 31.62 -10.57
C ALA A 42 -23.93 32.77 -10.68
N PRO A 43 -24.61 32.92 -11.82
CA PRO A 43 -25.68 33.89 -11.94
C PRO A 43 -26.78 33.64 -10.90
N ASP A 44 -27.40 34.70 -10.39
CA ASP A 44 -28.54 34.57 -9.48
C ASP A 44 -29.78 34.08 -10.24
N TRP A 45 -30.57 33.25 -9.58
CA TRP A 45 -31.81 32.68 -10.10
C TRP A 45 -32.93 32.82 -9.06
N ASP A 46 -34.14 33.09 -9.52
CA ASP A 46 -35.31 33.39 -8.68
C ASP A 46 -36.05 32.14 -8.16
N GLY A 47 -35.60 30.94 -8.53
CA GLY A 47 -36.22 29.69 -8.12
C GLY A 47 -37.28 29.16 -9.08
N GLN A 48 -37.61 29.84 -10.18
CA GLN A 48 -38.57 29.34 -11.18
C GLN A 48 -37.89 28.64 -12.35
N VAL A 49 -38.30 27.41 -12.67
CA VAL A 49 -37.83 26.65 -13.85
C VAL A 49 -38.96 26.26 -14.78
N ARG A 50 -38.59 26.06 -16.06
CA ARG A 50 -39.54 25.65 -17.09
C ARG A 50 -40.21 24.32 -16.78
N GLY A 51 -39.43 23.30 -16.43
CA GLY A 51 -39.94 21.99 -16.05
C GLY A 51 -38.92 21.18 -15.25
N LEU A 52 -39.41 20.21 -14.48
CA LEU A 52 -38.58 19.25 -13.73
C LEU A 52 -38.94 17.82 -14.10
N SER A 53 -37.94 16.97 -14.30
CA SER A 53 -38.13 15.53 -14.30
C SER A 53 -38.42 15.04 -12.88
N TYR A 54 -39.35 14.11 -12.75
CA TYR A 54 -39.85 13.66 -11.46
C TYR A 54 -40.04 12.14 -11.43
N SER A 55 -39.43 11.54 -10.40
CA SER A 55 -39.74 10.21 -9.90
C SER A 55 -40.03 10.33 -8.40
N PRO A 56 -41.11 9.72 -7.89
CA PRO A 56 -41.41 9.76 -6.46
C PRO A 56 -40.49 8.87 -5.59
N SER A 57 -39.60 8.09 -6.20
CA SER A 57 -38.86 6.98 -5.57
C SER A 57 -37.60 7.40 -4.81
N HIS A 58 -37.59 8.59 -4.21
CA HIS A 58 -36.43 9.12 -3.49
C HIS A 58 -36.21 8.52 -2.08
N LEU A 59 -36.78 7.34 -1.77
CA LEU A 59 -36.53 6.62 -0.52
C LEU A 59 -35.80 5.28 -0.74
N PHE A 60 -34.96 4.97 0.25
CA PHE A 60 -33.69 4.23 0.27
C PHE A 60 -33.54 2.84 -0.37
N THR A 61 -34.56 2.18 -0.94
CA THR A 61 -34.36 0.81 -1.48
C THR A 61 -35.01 0.52 -2.83
N GLU A 62 -34.36 -0.37 -3.59
CA GLU A 62 -34.84 -0.91 -4.87
C GLU A 62 -36.19 -1.66 -4.76
N LYS A 63 -36.66 -1.98 -3.54
CA LYS A 63 -37.98 -2.61 -3.34
C LYS A 63 -39.09 -1.59 -3.18
N ASP A 64 -38.79 -0.41 -2.65
CA ASP A 64 -39.77 0.63 -2.34
C ASP A 64 -40.12 1.49 -3.56
N HIS A 65 -39.28 1.53 -4.61
CA HIS A 65 -39.57 2.26 -5.85
C HIS A 65 -40.73 1.66 -6.67
N ARG A 66 -41.10 0.40 -6.42
CA ARG A 66 -42.09 -0.32 -7.24
C ARG A 66 -43.53 0.03 -6.90
N HIS A 67 -43.79 0.70 -5.78
CA HIS A 67 -45.14 1.13 -5.41
C HIS A 67 -45.12 2.40 -4.56
N VAL A 68 -45.42 3.54 -5.18
CA VAL A 68 -45.45 4.84 -4.51
C VAL A 68 -46.86 5.19 -4.06
N SER A 69 -47.02 5.59 -2.80
CA SER A 69 -48.28 6.09 -2.25
C SER A 69 -48.73 7.41 -2.91
N PRO A 70 -50.03 7.59 -3.24
CA PRO A 70 -50.57 8.85 -3.73
C PRO A 70 -50.31 10.05 -2.82
N GLU A 71 -50.25 9.84 -1.50
CA GLU A 71 -49.99 10.89 -0.50
C GLU A 71 -48.58 11.47 -0.64
N ARG A 72 -47.61 10.64 -1.04
CA ARG A 72 -46.25 11.10 -1.35
C ARG A 72 -46.24 11.97 -2.60
N ILE A 73 -46.85 11.47 -3.68
CA ILE A 73 -46.97 12.24 -4.93
C ILE A 73 -47.66 13.58 -4.67
N ASP A 74 -48.69 13.61 -3.83
CA ASP A 74 -49.37 14.86 -3.46
C ASP A 74 -48.44 15.86 -2.76
N ARG A 75 -47.64 15.40 -1.78
CA ARG A 75 -46.66 16.24 -1.10
C ARG A 75 -45.61 16.79 -2.07
N ASP A 76 -45.10 15.93 -2.93
CA ASP A 76 -44.06 16.30 -3.90
C ASP A 76 -44.63 17.31 -4.91
N MET A 77 -45.84 17.10 -5.42
CA MET A 77 -46.50 18.06 -6.32
C MET A 77 -46.76 19.40 -5.61
N ALA A 78 -47.14 19.41 -4.34
CA ALA A 78 -47.31 20.64 -3.57
C ALA A 78 -46.01 21.45 -3.48
N GLN A 79 -44.86 20.78 -3.25
CA GLN A 79 -43.55 21.41 -3.24
C GLN A 79 -43.14 21.89 -4.63
N LEU A 80 -43.19 21.02 -5.63
CA LEU A 80 -42.71 21.33 -6.99
C LEU A 80 -43.56 22.39 -7.70
N SER A 81 -44.84 22.50 -7.37
CA SER A 81 -45.73 23.56 -7.90
C SER A 81 -45.30 24.99 -7.54
N GLN A 82 -44.44 25.13 -6.53
CA GLN A 82 -43.88 26.44 -6.16
C GLN A 82 -42.71 26.85 -7.05
N LEU A 83 -42.13 25.91 -7.82
CA LEU A 83 -40.93 26.14 -8.63
C LEU A 83 -41.17 26.02 -10.14
N THR A 84 -42.22 25.29 -10.55
CA THR A 84 -42.47 25.06 -11.96
C THR A 84 -43.95 24.87 -12.26
N GLY A 85 -44.32 25.13 -13.51
CA GLY A 85 -45.64 24.79 -14.06
C GLY A 85 -45.67 23.43 -14.79
N HIS A 86 -44.52 22.77 -14.99
CA HIS A 86 -44.43 21.55 -15.81
C HIS A 86 -43.62 20.45 -15.12
N ILE A 87 -44.15 19.23 -15.13
CA ILE A 87 -43.46 18.05 -14.61
C ILE A 87 -43.36 17.00 -15.72
N ARG A 88 -42.20 16.34 -15.81
CA ARG A 88 -41.98 15.18 -16.68
C ARG A 88 -41.88 13.91 -15.86
N THR A 89 -42.57 12.85 -16.26
CA THR A 89 -42.41 11.50 -15.68
C THR A 89 -41.70 10.56 -16.64
N TYR A 90 -41.18 9.44 -16.13
CA TYR A 90 -40.44 8.44 -16.93
C TYR A 90 -41.26 7.21 -17.32
N THR A 91 -42.24 6.85 -16.48
CA THR A 91 -43.03 5.63 -16.59
C THR A 91 -44.47 5.90 -16.13
N VAL A 92 -45.41 5.03 -16.52
CA VAL A 92 -46.77 4.95 -15.98
C VAL A 92 -46.96 3.80 -15.00
N SER A 93 -45.90 3.04 -14.74
CA SER A 93 -45.89 1.98 -13.73
C SER A 93 -45.53 2.52 -12.34
N GLY A 94 -45.58 1.66 -11.32
CA GLY A 94 -45.16 2.00 -9.96
C GLY A 94 -46.01 3.05 -9.21
N GLY A 95 -47.19 3.39 -9.73
CA GLY A 95 -48.07 4.43 -9.18
C GLY A 95 -47.93 5.79 -9.87
N LEU A 96 -46.99 5.94 -10.82
CA LEU A 96 -46.79 7.20 -11.54
C LEU A 96 -47.96 7.55 -12.50
N ASP A 97 -48.82 6.59 -12.83
CA ASP A 97 -50.08 6.85 -13.55
C ASP A 97 -51.04 7.77 -12.79
N ARG A 98 -50.85 7.94 -11.48
CA ARG A 98 -51.64 8.86 -10.64
C ARG A 98 -51.12 10.30 -10.68
N VAL A 99 -49.88 10.54 -11.14
CA VAL A 99 -49.25 11.88 -11.18
C VAL A 99 -50.11 12.89 -11.93
N PRO A 100 -50.62 12.63 -13.15
CA PRO A 100 -51.42 13.62 -13.89
C PRO A 100 -52.69 14.05 -13.15
N GLU A 101 -53.36 13.12 -12.45
CA GLU A 101 -54.57 13.42 -11.70
C GLU A 101 -54.28 14.35 -10.50
N ILE A 102 -53.18 14.08 -9.80
CA ILE A 102 -52.74 14.82 -8.61
C ILE A 102 -52.17 16.19 -8.99
N ALA A 103 -51.29 16.23 -10.00
CA ALA A 103 -50.64 17.45 -10.51
C ALA A 103 -51.66 18.52 -10.93
N ARG A 104 -52.81 18.09 -11.48
CA ARG A 104 -53.94 18.96 -11.80
C ARG A 104 -54.43 19.81 -10.63
N ARG A 105 -54.38 19.28 -9.39
CA ARG A 105 -54.83 20.00 -8.19
C ARG A 105 -53.97 21.23 -7.89
N TYR A 106 -52.72 21.22 -8.36
CA TYR A 106 -51.74 22.27 -8.17
C TYR A 106 -51.53 23.12 -9.43
N GLY A 107 -52.36 22.94 -10.47
CA GLY A 107 -52.24 23.69 -11.72
C GLY A 107 -51.04 23.30 -12.60
N LEU A 108 -50.40 22.17 -12.29
CA LEU A 108 -49.26 21.66 -13.05
C LEU A 108 -49.69 20.98 -14.34
N THR A 109 -48.88 21.13 -15.38
CA THR A 109 -48.97 20.37 -16.64
C THR A 109 -48.01 19.18 -16.58
N VAL A 110 -48.38 18.05 -17.20
CA VAL A 110 -47.56 16.83 -17.16
C VAL A 110 -47.16 16.36 -18.56
N SER A 111 -45.86 16.21 -18.77
CA SER A 111 -45.30 15.45 -19.88
C SER A 111 -45.12 13.99 -19.44
N LEU A 112 -45.96 13.10 -19.96
CA LEU A 112 -46.06 11.72 -19.49
C LEU A 112 -44.98 10.83 -20.13
N GLY A 113 -44.21 10.10 -19.33
CA GLY A 113 -43.28 9.08 -19.82
C GLY A 113 -43.88 7.68 -19.90
N ILE A 114 -43.54 6.95 -20.95
CA ILE A 114 -43.81 5.52 -21.16
C ILE A 114 -42.44 4.85 -21.24
N TRP A 115 -42.13 3.97 -20.27
CA TRP A 115 -40.85 3.29 -20.23
C TRP A 115 -40.78 2.15 -21.24
N ILE A 116 -39.71 2.11 -22.04
CA ILE A 116 -39.46 1.04 -23.01
C ILE A 116 -38.18 0.33 -22.59
N GLY A 117 -38.28 -0.98 -22.35
CA GLY A 117 -37.18 -1.87 -21.97
C GLY A 117 -37.05 -3.06 -22.91
N THR A 118 -36.28 -4.08 -22.50
CA THR A 118 -36.00 -5.27 -23.31
C THR A 118 -37.16 -6.27 -23.40
N ASP A 119 -38.11 -6.22 -22.47
CA ASP A 119 -39.30 -7.08 -22.47
C ASP A 119 -40.41 -6.46 -23.34
N LEU A 120 -40.55 -7.01 -24.55
CA LEU A 120 -41.52 -6.52 -25.54
C LEU A 120 -42.97 -6.64 -25.07
N GLU A 121 -43.32 -7.65 -24.26
CA GLU A 121 -44.68 -7.81 -23.75
C GLU A 121 -44.97 -6.79 -22.64
N ALA A 122 -43.98 -6.52 -21.79
CA ALA A 122 -44.07 -5.44 -20.80
C ALA A 122 -44.19 -4.07 -21.47
N ASN A 123 -43.44 -3.83 -22.56
CA ASN A 123 -43.53 -2.58 -23.34
C ASN A 123 -44.94 -2.35 -23.87
N GLU A 124 -45.59 -3.37 -24.45
CA GLU A 124 -46.98 -3.27 -24.92
C GLU A 124 -47.95 -2.90 -23.80
N LYS A 125 -47.81 -3.53 -22.62
CA LYS A 125 -48.63 -3.21 -21.44
C LYS A 125 -48.41 -1.77 -20.96
N GLU A 126 -47.16 -1.31 -20.96
CA GLU A 126 -46.80 0.06 -20.58
C GLU A 126 -47.37 1.07 -21.58
N VAL A 127 -47.25 0.82 -22.89
CA VAL A 127 -47.81 1.66 -23.97
C VAL A 127 -49.32 1.76 -23.87
N ASP A 128 -50.02 0.63 -23.74
CA ASP A 128 -51.49 0.61 -23.61
C ASP A 128 -51.96 1.33 -22.34
N LYS A 129 -51.24 1.16 -21.23
CA LYS A 129 -51.52 1.89 -19.99
C LYS A 129 -51.27 3.39 -20.18
N GLY A 130 -50.18 3.77 -20.83
CA GLY A 130 -49.81 5.15 -21.13
C GLY A 130 -50.86 5.88 -21.96
N ILE A 131 -51.35 5.24 -23.03
CA ILE A 131 -52.45 5.76 -23.86
C ILE A 131 -53.70 6.00 -23.00
N ARG A 132 -54.11 5.03 -22.16
CA ARG A 132 -55.28 5.19 -21.28
C ARG A 132 -55.13 6.35 -20.31
N VAL A 133 -53.97 6.48 -19.66
CA VAL A 133 -53.67 7.56 -18.71
C VAL A 133 -53.66 8.92 -19.40
N ALA A 134 -53.06 9.00 -20.58
CA ALA A 134 -53.01 10.20 -21.42
C ALA A 134 -54.41 10.68 -21.82
N LEU A 135 -55.28 9.77 -22.27
CA LEU A 135 -56.66 10.09 -22.64
C LEU A 135 -57.51 10.51 -21.44
N ALA A 136 -57.36 9.84 -20.29
CA ALA A 136 -58.08 10.16 -19.06
C ALA A 136 -57.70 11.57 -18.53
N ASN A 137 -56.45 11.99 -18.73
CA ASN A 137 -55.91 13.25 -18.22
C ASN A 137 -55.58 14.28 -19.32
N ARG A 138 -56.29 14.21 -20.45
CA ARG A 138 -56.06 15.02 -21.67
C ARG A 138 -56.11 16.55 -21.52
N ARG A 139 -56.48 17.08 -20.35
CA ARG A 139 -56.44 18.52 -20.04
C ARG A 139 -55.15 18.95 -19.34
N VAL A 140 -54.48 18.00 -18.70
CA VAL A 140 -53.29 18.19 -17.87
C VAL A 140 -52.05 17.75 -18.64
N ILE A 141 -52.20 16.73 -19.50
CA ILE A 141 -51.09 16.22 -20.29
C ILE A 141 -50.91 17.05 -21.56
N ASP A 142 -49.67 17.49 -21.79
CA ASP A 142 -49.26 18.25 -22.98
C ASP A 142 -48.42 17.41 -23.95
N ARG A 143 -47.66 16.45 -23.44
CA ARG A 143 -46.77 15.59 -24.24
C ARG A 143 -46.73 14.16 -23.71
N VAL A 144 -46.36 13.22 -24.58
CA VAL A 144 -46.04 11.84 -24.23
C VAL A 144 -44.69 11.45 -24.79
N PHE A 145 -43.80 10.99 -23.91
CA PHE A 145 -42.46 10.48 -24.22
C PHE A 145 -42.51 8.97 -24.26
N VAL A 146 -42.32 8.38 -25.43
CA VAL A 146 -42.29 6.93 -25.65
C VAL A 146 -40.84 6.49 -25.66
N GLY A 147 -40.37 5.99 -24.52
CA GLY A 147 -38.97 5.69 -24.28
C GLY A 147 -38.19 6.88 -23.71
N ASN A 148 -37.18 6.52 -22.94
CA ASN A 148 -36.15 7.40 -22.41
C ASN A 148 -34.83 6.64 -22.58
N GLU A 149 -33.93 7.08 -23.44
CA GLU A 149 -32.66 6.42 -23.75
C GLU A 149 -32.79 4.95 -24.16
N ALA A 150 -33.91 4.58 -24.78
CA ALA A 150 -34.21 3.19 -25.14
C ALA A 150 -33.26 2.67 -26.23
N ILE A 151 -32.87 3.54 -27.17
CA ILE A 151 -31.88 3.22 -28.20
C ILE A 151 -30.48 3.23 -27.62
N LEU A 152 -30.12 4.23 -26.80
CA LEU A 152 -28.82 4.28 -26.13
C LEU A 152 -28.55 3.02 -25.29
N ARG A 153 -29.55 2.56 -24.52
CA ARG A 153 -29.43 1.35 -23.71
C ARG A 153 -29.41 0.06 -24.54
N GLY A 154 -29.78 0.14 -25.82
CA GLY A 154 -29.92 -1.01 -26.71
C GLY A 154 -31.10 -1.91 -26.32
N ASP A 155 -32.14 -1.34 -25.69
CA ASP A 155 -33.30 -2.08 -25.22
C ASP A 155 -34.17 -2.57 -26.38
N VAL A 156 -34.29 -1.75 -27.43
CA VAL A 156 -35.07 -1.98 -28.65
C VAL A 156 -34.37 -1.39 -29.88
N THR A 157 -34.73 -1.84 -31.08
CA THR A 157 -34.28 -1.23 -32.34
C THR A 157 -35.06 0.06 -32.65
N ALA A 158 -34.51 0.91 -33.52
CA ALA A 158 -35.19 2.12 -34.00
C ALA A 158 -36.57 1.80 -34.61
N GLU A 159 -36.67 0.73 -35.41
CA GLU A 159 -37.93 0.28 -36.01
C GLU A 159 -38.98 -0.12 -34.95
N GLN A 160 -38.57 -0.87 -33.93
CA GLN A 160 -39.46 -1.24 -32.82
C GLN A 160 -39.94 -0.01 -32.05
N LEU A 161 -39.03 0.93 -31.75
CA LEU A 161 -39.37 2.17 -31.08
C LEU A 161 -40.33 3.02 -31.91
N ASN A 162 -40.10 3.14 -33.22
CA ASN A 162 -40.97 3.83 -34.16
C ASN A 162 -42.38 3.25 -34.14
N GLY A 163 -42.52 1.93 -34.13
CA GLY A 163 -43.82 1.25 -34.00
C GLY A 163 -44.59 1.65 -32.73
N TYR A 164 -43.92 1.73 -31.59
CA TYR A 164 -44.53 2.20 -30.34
C TYR A 164 -44.93 3.68 -30.42
N ILE A 165 -44.05 4.54 -30.96
CA ILE A 165 -44.31 5.97 -31.14
C ILE A 165 -45.55 6.18 -32.01
N GLU A 166 -45.64 5.51 -33.15
CA GLU A 166 -46.77 5.62 -34.07
C GLU A 166 -48.08 5.13 -33.45
N LYS A 167 -48.04 4.02 -32.71
CA LYS A 167 -49.20 3.50 -31.97
C LYS A 167 -49.73 4.53 -30.97
N VAL A 168 -48.84 5.18 -30.21
CA VAL A 168 -49.22 6.23 -29.25
C VAL A 168 -49.73 7.48 -29.99
N ARG A 169 -49.03 7.93 -31.03
CA ARG A 169 -49.41 9.11 -31.83
C ARG A 169 -50.77 8.95 -32.50
N ALA A 170 -51.09 7.76 -33.01
CA ALA A 170 -52.37 7.47 -33.63
C ALA A 170 -53.53 7.45 -32.62
N ALA A 171 -53.27 7.08 -31.36
CA ALA A 171 -54.29 6.97 -30.32
C ALA A 171 -54.60 8.29 -29.60
N LEU A 172 -53.72 9.29 -29.68
CA LEU A 172 -53.83 10.55 -28.94
C LEU A 172 -54.30 11.71 -29.82
N PRO A 173 -55.02 12.70 -29.26
CA PRO A 173 -55.39 13.90 -30.00
C PRO A 173 -54.16 14.73 -30.37
N SER A 174 -54.15 15.34 -31.56
CA SER A 174 -53.02 16.11 -32.13
C SER A 174 -52.49 17.28 -31.28
N ARG A 175 -53.25 17.69 -30.24
CA ARG A 175 -52.83 18.66 -29.23
C ARG A 175 -51.74 18.10 -28.31
N ILE A 176 -51.77 16.79 -28.03
CA ILE A 176 -50.77 16.10 -27.20
C ILE A 176 -49.66 15.65 -28.11
N LYS A 177 -48.45 16.20 -27.94
CA LYS A 177 -47.31 15.89 -28.79
C LYS A 177 -46.61 14.62 -28.34
N VAL A 178 -46.27 13.74 -29.27
CA VAL A 178 -45.58 12.48 -29.00
C VAL A 178 -44.12 12.59 -29.43
N THR A 179 -43.22 12.15 -28.56
CA THR A 179 -41.77 12.16 -28.79
C THR A 179 -41.12 10.94 -28.16
N THR A 180 -39.81 10.79 -28.33
CA THR A 180 -38.93 9.94 -27.52
C THR A 180 -37.79 10.80 -26.99
N ALA A 181 -37.15 10.39 -25.89
CA ALA A 181 -36.05 11.13 -25.29
C ALA A 181 -34.75 10.35 -25.47
N GLU A 182 -33.77 10.95 -26.13
CA GLU A 182 -32.47 10.34 -26.40
C GLU A 182 -31.34 11.38 -26.27
N PRO A 183 -30.08 10.98 -26.02
CA PRO A 183 -28.94 11.90 -26.13
C PRO A 183 -28.84 12.52 -27.50
N TRP A 184 -28.28 13.74 -27.56
CA TRP A 184 -28.06 14.49 -28.80
C TRP A 184 -27.34 13.65 -29.87
N SER A 185 -26.35 12.84 -29.49
CA SER A 185 -25.58 11.99 -30.40
C SER A 185 -26.40 10.83 -30.95
N THR A 186 -27.28 10.22 -30.16
CA THR A 186 -28.16 9.13 -30.59
C THR A 186 -29.14 9.60 -31.67
N TRP A 187 -29.66 10.82 -31.56
CA TRP A 187 -30.50 11.43 -32.60
C TRP A 187 -29.77 11.58 -33.94
N LEU A 188 -28.49 11.96 -33.91
CA LEU A 188 -27.67 12.09 -35.12
C LEU A 188 -27.29 10.72 -35.71
N LEU A 189 -27.21 9.68 -34.90
CA LEU A 189 -26.92 8.31 -35.34
C LEU A 189 -28.17 7.57 -35.88
N ASN A 190 -29.37 7.98 -35.47
CA ASN A 190 -30.64 7.35 -35.86
C ASN A 190 -31.65 8.44 -36.33
N PRO A 191 -31.32 9.20 -37.38
CA PRO A 191 -32.13 10.35 -37.82
C PRO A 191 -33.53 9.96 -38.30
N GLU A 192 -33.75 8.70 -38.70
CA GLU A 192 -35.04 8.17 -39.15
C GLU A 192 -36.13 8.24 -38.08
N ILE A 193 -35.77 8.09 -36.80
CA ILE A 193 -36.72 8.17 -35.67
C ILE A 193 -37.44 9.51 -35.67
N ALA A 194 -36.77 10.56 -36.14
CA ALA A 194 -37.34 11.89 -36.15
C ALA A 194 -38.65 11.93 -36.95
N GLU A 195 -38.82 11.14 -38.01
CA GLU A 195 -40.02 11.16 -38.88
C GLU A 195 -41.29 10.68 -38.15
N HIS A 196 -41.12 9.92 -37.08
CA HIS A 196 -42.22 9.31 -36.33
C HIS A 196 -42.68 10.17 -35.14
N VAL A 197 -41.87 11.14 -34.71
CA VAL A 197 -42.18 12.04 -33.58
C VAL A 197 -42.73 13.39 -34.02
N ASP A 198 -43.53 14.03 -33.17
CA ASP A 198 -44.02 15.40 -33.39
C ASP A 198 -42.97 16.48 -33.09
N LEU A 199 -42.01 16.15 -32.21
CA LEU A 199 -40.91 17.00 -31.77
C LEU A 199 -39.75 16.12 -31.33
N ILE A 200 -38.55 16.69 -31.26
CA ILE A 200 -37.32 16.01 -30.82
C ILE A 200 -37.04 16.39 -29.37
N ALA A 201 -36.86 15.40 -28.49
CA ALA A 201 -36.40 15.63 -27.12
C ALA A 201 -34.97 15.12 -26.92
N ILE A 202 -34.05 16.05 -26.66
CA ILE A 202 -32.61 15.75 -26.49
C ILE A 202 -32.17 15.80 -25.04
N HIS A 203 -31.34 14.86 -24.62
CA HIS A 203 -30.64 14.93 -23.34
C HIS A 203 -29.28 15.64 -23.51
N LEU A 204 -29.03 16.64 -22.67
CA LEU A 204 -27.82 17.45 -22.65
C LEU A 204 -27.19 17.37 -21.26
N LEU A 205 -26.35 16.36 -21.05
CA LEU A 205 -25.70 16.04 -19.78
C LEU A 205 -24.17 16.13 -19.92
N PRO A 206 -23.57 17.33 -19.84
CA PRO A 206 -22.15 17.55 -20.14
C PRO A 206 -21.20 16.73 -19.25
N TYR A 207 -21.65 16.39 -18.04
CA TYR A 207 -20.92 15.52 -17.12
C TYR A 207 -20.58 14.17 -17.77
N TRP A 208 -21.54 13.54 -18.46
CA TRP A 208 -21.34 12.22 -19.07
C TRP A 208 -20.36 12.25 -20.26
N GLU A 209 -20.21 13.41 -20.87
CA GLU A 209 -19.28 13.70 -21.97
C GLU A 209 -17.87 14.04 -21.45
N GLY A 210 -17.71 14.24 -20.13
CA GLY A 210 -16.45 14.59 -19.48
C GLY A 210 -16.03 16.05 -19.69
N ILE A 211 -17.00 16.92 -19.97
CA ILE A 211 -16.80 18.36 -20.19
C ILE A 211 -16.72 19.07 -18.85
N SER A 212 -15.80 20.04 -18.71
CA SER A 212 -15.67 20.82 -17.48
C SER A 212 -16.92 21.66 -17.23
N VAL A 213 -17.24 21.95 -15.96
CA VAL A 213 -18.40 22.80 -15.63
C VAL A 213 -18.30 24.18 -16.28
N ARG A 214 -17.08 24.69 -16.52
CA ARG A 214 -16.82 25.99 -17.14
C ARG A 214 -17.18 26.00 -18.63
N ASP A 215 -16.99 24.88 -19.31
CA ASP A 215 -17.25 24.72 -20.75
C ASP A 215 -18.64 24.11 -21.04
N SER A 216 -19.36 23.72 -19.99
CA SER A 216 -20.64 23.02 -20.05
C SER A 216 -21.69 23.73 -20.92
N LEU A 217 -21.84 25.06 -20.77
CA LEU A 217 -22.82 25.85 -21.54
C LEU A 217 -22.44 26.01 -23.02
N VAL A 218 -21.15 26.03 -23.33
CA VAL A 218 -20.68 26.06 -24.73
C VAL A 218 -21.03 24.73 -25.39
N PHE A 219 -20.75 23.63 -24.70
CA PHE A 219 -21.14 22.29 -25.15
C PHE A 219 -22.65 22.18 -25.37
N VAL A 220 -23.47 22.60 -24.39
CA VAL A 220 -24.95 22.58 -24.49
C VAL A 220 -25.42 23.33 -25.75
N GLN A 221 -24.88 24.52 -26.02
CA GLN A 221 -25.23 25.29 -27.21
C GLN A 221 -24.81 24.60 -28.51
N HIS A 222 -23.59 24.05 -28.56
CA HIS A 222 -23.10 23.35 -29.73
C HIS A 222 -23.92 22.09 -30.04
N ALA A 223 -24.20 21.28 -29.01
CA ALA A 223 -25.01 20.07 -29.16
C ALA A 223 -26.44 20.40 -29.60
N PHE A 224 -27.07 21.41 -29.00
CA PHE A 224 -28.41 21.86 -29.42
C PHE A 224 -28.40 22.36 -30.87
N GLN A 225 -27.44 23.20 -31.25
CA GLN A 225 -27.34 23.75 -32.61
C GLN A 225 -27.13 22.64 -33.64
N HIS A 226 -26.28 21.66 -33.35
CA HIS A 226 -26.01 20.56 -34.26
C HIS A 226 -27.28 19.74 -34.55
N VAL A 227 -28.07 19.44 -33.53
CA VAL A 227 -29.37 18.77 -33.71
C VAL A 227 -30.34 19.67 -34.47
N GLN A 228 -30.34 20.98 -34.22
CA GLN A 228 -31.18 21.92 -34.95
C GLN A 228 -30.83 22.01 -36.44
N ASP A 229 -29.54 21.99 -36.77
CA ASP A 229 -29.04 22.05 -38.15
C ASP A 229 -29.39 20.78 -38.93
N GLU A 230 -29.35 19.62 -38.26
CA GLU A 230 -29.75 18.32 -38.85
C GLU A 230 -31.26 18.22 -39.05
N PHE A 231 -32.07 18.83 -38.15
CA PHE A 231 -33.53 18.77 -38.19
C PHE A 231 -34.19 20.15 -38.26
N PRO A 232 -33.95 20.96 -39.32
CA PRO A 232 -34.30 22.39 -39.37
C PRO A 232 -35.81 22.71 -39.34
N GLY A 233 -36.67 21.69 -39.48
CA GLY A 233 -38.13 21.83 -39.44
C GLY A 233 -38.81 21.23 -38.21
N LYS A 234 -38.06 20.61 -37.28
CA LYS A 234 -38.64 19.94 -36.11
C LYS A 234 -38.44 20.77 -34.84
N PRO A 235 -39.50 21.00 -34.04
CA PRO A 235 -39.33 21.59 -32.72
C PRO A 235 -38.43 20.71 -31.86
N ILE A 236 -37.49 21.34 -31.16
CA ILE A 236 -36.57 20.67 -30.24
C ILE A 236 -36.88 21.12 -28.81
N ILE A 237 -36.92 20.16 -27.90
CA ILE A 237 -36.98 20.40 -26.46
C ILE A 237 -35.80 19.69 -25.79
N ILE A 238 -35.36 20.22 -24.66
CA ILE A 238 -34.33 19.59 -23.84
C ILE A 238 -35.03 18.67 -22.86
N GLY A 239 -34.97 17.36 -23.12
CA GLY A 239 -35.58 16.34 -22.27
C GLY A 239 -34.94 16.26 -20.89
N GLU A 240 -33.63 16.46 -20.81
CA GLU A 240 -32.87 16.48 -19.56
C GLU A 240 -31.66 17.40 -19.67
N ALA A 241 -31.46 18.23 -18.65
CA ALA A 241 -30.22 18.93 -18.39
C ALA A 241 -29.94 18.92 -16.89
N GLY A 242 -28.73 18.57 -16.49
CA GLY A 242 -28.37 18.49 -15.08
C GLY A 242 -26.88 18.27 -14.88
N TRP A 243 -26.49 18.23 -13.62
CA TRP A 243 -25.13 17.97 -13.20
C TRP A 243 -25.14 17.34 -11.79
N PRO A 244 -24.34 16.31 -11.50
CA PRO A 244 -24.38 15.64 -10.21
C PRO A 244 -23.66 16.43 -9.10
N SER A 245 -24.24 16.45 -7.90
CA SER A 245 -23.68 17.15 -6.73
C SER A 245 -22.56 16.38 -6.03
N GLU A 246 -22.48 15.07 -6.22
CA GLU A 246 -21.54 14.21 -5.55
C GLU A 246 -21.21 13.00 -6.43
N GLY A 247 -20.04 12.41 -6.20
CA GLY A 247 -19.54 11.21 -6.87
C GLY A 247 -18.21 11.44 -7.58
N ARG A 248 -17.87 10.51 -8.47
CA ARG A 248 -16.58 10.47 -9.19
C ARG A 248 -16.42 11.67 -10.14
N THR A 249 -15.19 12.15 -10.30
CA THR A 249 -14.85 13.04 -11.43
C THR A 249 -14.71 12.22 -12.71
N LYS A 250 -15.50 12.53 -13.74
CA LYS A 250 -15.37 11.90 -15.07
C LYS A 250 -14.57 12.79 -16.00
N ARG A 251 -13.32 12.41 -16.31
CA ARG A 251 -12.38 13.25 -17.08
C ARG A 251 -12.22 14.65 -16.45
N ASN A 252 -12.72 15.70 -17.10
CA ASN A 252 -12.69 17.08 -16.60
C ASN A 252 -14.00 17.50 -15.89
N ALA A 253 -15.00 16.61 -15.83
CA ALA A 253 -16.28 16.86 -15.19
C ALA A 253 -16.25 16.44 -13.71
N GLU A 254 -16.04 17.40 -12.82
CA GLU A 254 -16.06 17.19 -11.37
C GLU A 254 -17.50 17.27 -10.83
N ALA A 255 -17.97 16.19 -10.21
CA ALA A 255 -19.21 16.19 -9.44
C ALA A 255 -18.99 16.94 -8.12
N SER A 256 -19.72 18.03 -7.91
CA SER A 256 -19.70 18.77 -6.65
C SER A 256 -20.95 19.62 -6.54
N LEU A 257 -21.38 19.88 -5.31
CA LEU A 257 -22.53 20.72 -5.02
C LEU A 257 -22.41 22.11 -5.67
N ALA A 258 -21.21 22.69 -5.67
CA ALA A 258 -20.96 23.99 -6.28
C ALA A 258 -21.04 23.93 -7.82
N ASN A 259 -20.60 22.83 -8.45
CA ASN A 259 -20.67 22.67 -9.90
C ASN A 259 -22.10 22.39 -10.36
N GLU A 260 -22.87 21.60 -9.61
CA GLU A 260 -24.30 21.40 -9.84
C GLU A 260 -25.05 22.74 -9.79
N ALA A 261 -24.88 23.48 -8.69
CA ALA A 261 -25.52 24.77 -8.51
C ALA A 261 -25.12 25.78 -9.60
N PHE A 262 -23.84 25.80 -10.00
CA PHE A 262 -23.38 26.65 -11.11
C PHE A 262 -24.06 26.26 -12.42
N PHE A 263 -24.04 24.97 -12.77
CA PHE A 263 -24.60 24.49 -14.03
C PHE A 263 -26.09 24.81 -14.11
N ILE A 264 -26.87 24.47 -13.09
CA ILE A 264 -28.32 24.70 -13.06
C ILE A 264 -28.64 26.18 -13.20
N ARG A 265 -28.05 27.04 -12.37
CA ARG A 265 -28.32 28.50 -12.40
C ARG A 265 -27.98 29.09 -13.77
N ALA A 266 -26.82 28.73 -14.33
CA ALA A 266 -26.36 29.30 -15.59
C ALA A 266 -27.09 28.72 -16.81
N PHE A 267 -27.46 27.43 -16.78
CA PHE A 267 -28.27 26.78 -17.80
C PHE A 267 -29.68 27.37 -17.86
N VAL A 268 -30.33 27.59 -16.71
CA VAL A 268 -31.68 28.19 -16.66
C VAL A 268 -31.67 29.59 -17.30
N GLN A 269 -30.68 30.42 -16.97
CA GLN A 269 -30.56 31.74 -17.60
C GLN A 269 -30.32 31.66 -19.12
N LEU A 270 -29.45 30.75 -19.55
CA LEU A 270 -29.20 30.52 -20.97
C LEU A 270 -30.47 30.06 -21.69
N ALA A 271 -31.19 29.10 -21.13
CA ALA A 271 -32.42 28.58 -21.69
C ALA A 271 -33.51 29.66 -21.78
N MET A 272 -33.64 30.52 -20.76
CA MET A 272 -34.53 31.69 -20.79
C MET A 272 -34.14 32.68 -21.89
N GLN A 273 -32.84 32.99 -22.03
CA GLN A 273 -32.34 33.90 -23.07
C GLN A 273 -32.61 33.37 -24.48
N LYS A 274 -32.49 32.05 -24.68
CA LYS A 274 -32.70 31.39 -25.96
C LYS A 274 -34.18 31.03 -26.23
N GLY A 275 -35.04 31.15 -25.22
CA GLY A 275 -36.44 30.72 -25.31
C GLY A 275 -36.59 29.20 -25.46
N TRP A 276 -35.65 28.43 -24.92
CA TRP A 276 -35.67 26.97 -24.99
C TRP A 276 -36.68 26.38 -24.01
N ASP A 277 -37.32 25.29 -24.44
CA ASP A 277 -38.16 24.47 -23.57
C ASP A 277 -37.35 23.30 -23.02
N TYR A 278 -37.39 23.07 -21.71
CA TYR A 278 -36.49 22.14 -21.04
C TYR A 278 -37.07 21.52 -19.77
N TYR A 279 -36.50 20.38 -19.38
CA TYR A 279 -36.64 19.77 -18.07
C TYR A 279 -35.27 19.59 -17.42
N LEU A 280 -35.13 19.96 -16.14
CA LEU A 280 -33.94 19.60 -15.37
C LEU A 280 -34.04 18.17 -14.86
N ILE A 281 -32.94 17.42 -14.96
CA ILE A 281 -32.78 16.11 -14.29
C ILE A 281 -32.06 16.35 -12.96
N GLU A 282 -32.67 16.05 -11.82
CA GLU A 282 -34.12 15.84 -11.61
C GLU A 282 -34.59 16.54 -10.34
N ALA A 283 -35.86 16.36 -9.97
CA ALA A 283 -36.41 17.00 -8.78
C ALA A 283 -35.66 16.58 -7.51
N TYR A 284 -35.57 15.28 -7.23
CA TYR A 284 -35.00 14.74 -6.00
C TYR A 284 -33.86 13.76 -6.31
N ASP A 285 -32.86 13.73 -5.44
CA ASP A 285 -31.84 12.69 -5.42
C ASP A 285 -32.48 11.30 -5.27
N GLN A 286 -31.87 10.29 -5.89
CA GLN A 286 -32.42 8.94 -5.97
C GLN A 286 -31.40 7.89 -5.53
N PRO A 287 -31.33 7.59 -4.23
CA PRO A 287 -30.33 6.68 -3.67
C PRO A 287 -30.26 5.31 -4.36
N TRP A 288 -31.40 4.78 -4.83
CA TRP A 288 -31.46 3.48 -5.50
C TRP A 288 -30.74 3.44 -6.86
N LYS A 289 -30.46 4.60 -7.49
CA LYS A 289 -29.72 4.66 -8.76
C LYS A 289 -28.22 4.42 -8.60
N GLY A 290 -27.68 4.48 -7.37
CA GLY A 290 -26.26 4.21 -7.10
C GLY A 290 -25.80 2.86 -7.65
N GLY A 291 -26.59 1.80 -7.45
CA GLY A 291 -26.29 0.45 -7.90
C GLY A 291 -26.42 0.21 -9.42
N SER A 292 -27.13 1.06 -10.17
CA SER A 292 -27.39 0.87 -11.61
C SER A 292 -26.70 1.90 -12.53
N GLU A 293 -26.54 3.14 -12.06
CA GLU A 293 -25.97 4.27 -12.82
C GLU A 293 -24.59 4.70 -12.28
N GLY A 294 -24.06 3.99 -11.28
CA GLY A 294 -22.73 4.22 -10.71
C GLY A 294 -22.69 5.36 -9.69
N ALA A 295 -21.47 5.79 -9.34
CA ALA A 295 -21.18 6.66 -8.19
C ALA A 295 -21.86 8.05 -8.18
N VAL A 296 -22.37 8.52 -9.32
CA VAL A 296 -23.08 9.81 -9.43
C VAL A 296 -24.59 9.67 -9.58
N GLY A 297 -25.10 8.48 -9.89
CA GLY A 297 -26.50 8.27 -10.28
C GLY A 297 -27.51 8.73 -9.23
N ALA A 298 -27.13 8.68 -7.96
CA ALA A 298 -27.99 9.09 -6.86
C ALA A 298 -28.11 10.62 -6.66
N TYR A 299 -27.24 11.42 -7.28
CA TYR A 299 -26.95 12.80 -6.83
C TYR A 299 -27.33 13.91 -7.82
N TRP A 300 -28.32 13.67 -8.69
CA TRP A 300 -28.75 14.63 -9.74
C TRP A 300 -29.88 15.57 -9.31
N GLY A 301 -30.45 15.37 -8.12
CA GLY A 301 -31.59 16.13 -7.63
C GLY A 301 -31.25 17.59 -7.35
N MET A 302 -32.20 18.50 -7.56
CA MET A 302 -32.10 19.84 -6.95
C MET A 302 -32.36 19.80 -5.44
N PHE A 303 -33.12 18.80 -5.01
CA PHE A 303 -33.41 18.46 -3.63
C PHE A 303 -32.74 17.15 -3.27
N ASP A 304 -32.36 17.01 -2.00
CA ASP A 304 -31.91 15.73 -1.46
C ASP A 304 -33.06 14.70 -1.40
N ALA A 305 -32.73 13.46 -1.03
CA ALA A 305 -33.69 12.37 -0.87
C ALA A 305 -34.77 12.61 0.23
N THR A 306 -34.63 13.66 1.04
CA THR A 306 -35.60 14.07 2.06
C THR A 306 -36.51 15.21 1.61
N GLY A 307 -36.17 15.87 0.49
CA GLY A 307 -36.86 17.03 -0.07
C GLY A 307 -36.28 18.38 0.37
N ALA A 308 -35.11 18.42 1.02
CA ALA A 308 -34.44 19.68 1.37
C ALA A 308 -33.62 20.22 0.18
N PRO A 309 -33.58 21.55 -0.05
CA PRO A 309 -32.77 22.12 -1.12
C PRO A 309 -31.28 21.89 -0.88
N LYS A 310 -30.56 21.41 -1.88
CA LYS A 310 -29.12 21.11 -1.76
C LYS A 310 -28.24 22.36 -1.77
N PHE A 311 -28.63 23.39 -2.54
CA PHE A 311 -27.87 24.63 -2.69
C PHE A 311 -28.78 25.86 -2.70
N PRO A 312 -28.27 27.04 -2.29
CA PRO A 312 -29.04 28.29 -2.41
C PRO A 312 -29.24 28.65 -3.89
N PHE A 313 -30.29 29.40 -4.24
CA PHE A 313 -30.53 29.86 -5.62
C PHE A 313 -29.92 31.23 -5.95
N THR A 314 -29.53 31.97 -4.90
CA THR A 314 -28.86 33.28 -5.01
C THR A 314 -27.60 33.32 -4.16
N GLY A 315 -26.72 34.27 -4.45
CA GLY A 315 -25.50 34.51 -3.69
C GLY A 315 -24.38 33.50 -3.97
N MET A 316 -23.31 33.60 -3.17
CA MET A 316 -22.07 32.86 -3.36
C MET A 316 -22.23 31.36 -3.05
N LEU A 317 -21.71 30.52 -3.93
CA LEU A 317 -21.62 29.08 -3.75
C LEU A 317 -20.25 28.70 -3.18
N ARG A 318 -20.20 27.76 -2.24
CA ARG A 318 -18.96 27.25 -1.64
C ARG A 318 -18.76 25.79 -2.03
N THR A 319 -17.54 25.44 -2.40
CA THR A 319 -17.19 24.08 -2.84
C THR A 319 -16.99 23.11 -1.70
N PHE A 320 -16.62 23.61 -0.51
CA PHE A 320 -16.39 22.75 0.65
C PHE A 320 -16.79 23.45 1.95
N PRO A 321 -18.11 23.65 2.21
CA PRO A 321 -18.61 24.36 3.39
C PRO A 321 -18.08 23.82 4.74
N GLU A 322 -17.77 22.52 4.80
CA GLU A 322 -17.33 21.77 5.98
C GLU A 322 -15.85 21.99 6.32
N TRP A 323 -15.11 22.75 5.51
CA TRP A 323 -13.66 22.92 5.66
C TRP A 323 -13.22 23.33 7.07
N ARG A 324 -14.05 24.08 7.79
CA ARG A 324 -13.75 24.52 9.17
C ARG A 324 -13.68 23.33 10.12
N THR A 325 -14.60 22.39 10.00
CA THR A 325 -14.64 21.15 10.78
C THR A 325 -13.41 20.31 10.49
N TYR A 326 -13.09 20.11 9.20
CA TYR A 326 -11.89 19.39 8.79
C TYR A 326 -10.60 20.10 9.24
N ALA A 327 -10.52 21.42 9.17
CA ALA A 327 -9.38 22.18 9.66
C ALA A 327 -9.18 22.02 11.18
N VAL A 328 -10.26 21.99 11.96
CA VAL A 328 -10.18 21.70 13.41
C VAL A 328 -9.63 20.29 13.65
N PHE A 329 -10.17 19.27 12.99
CA PHE A 329 -9.65 17.90 13.11
C PHE A 329 -8.20 17.78 12.62
N ALA A 330 -7.86 18.46 11.53
CA ALA A 330 -6.50 18.54 10.98
C ALA A 330 -5.55 19.35 11.86
N GLY A 331 -6.04 20.11 12.83
CA GLY A 331 -5.22 20.67 13.90
C GLY A 331 -5.03 19.70 15.08
N ILE A 332 -6.11 19.05 15.50
CA ILE A 332 -6.12 18.18 16.69
C ILE A 332 -5.38 16.85 16.45
N LEU A 333 -5.67 16.16 15.35
CA LEU A 333 -5.13 14.83 15.06
C LEU A 333 -3.59 14.82 14.96
N PRO A 334 -2.95 15.63 14.10
CA PRO A 334 -1.49 15.66 14.05
C PRO A 334 -0.86 16.23 15.31
N LEU A 335 -1.55 17.08 16.07
CA LEU A 335 -1.06 17.53 17.38
C LEU A 335 -0.99 16.37 18.38
N ILE A 336 -2.06 15.60 18.55
CA ILE A 336 -2.09 14.45 19.47
C ILE A 336 -1.08 13.40 19.04
N LEU A 337 -1.12 12.99 17.77
CA LEU A 337 -0.23 11.96 17.24
C LEU A 337 1.23 12.42 17.25
N GLY A 338 1.48 13.68 16.89
CA GLY A 338 2.80 14.30 16.92
C GLY A 338 3.36 14.40 18.34
N LEU A 339 2.56 14.77 19.35
CA LEU A 339 2.99 14.74 20.76
C LEU A 339 3.36 13.32 21.21
N LEU A 340 2.58 12.32 20.81
CA LEU A 340 2.81 10.92 21.16
C LEU A 340 4.10 10.38 20.55
N ILE A 341 4.34 10.65 19.26
CA ILE A 341 5.48 10.14 18.51
C ILE A 341 6.73 10.96 18.83
N LEU A 342 6.72 12.28 18.59
CA LEU A 342 7.90 13.13 18.76
C LEU A 342 8.36 13.18 20.23
N GLY A 343 7.43 13.01 21.18
CA GLY A 343 7.73 12.93 22.60
C GLY A 343 8.37 11.62 23.06
N ARG A 344 8.20 10.52 22.32
CA ARG A 344 8.80 9.20 22.60
C ARG A 344 10.03 8.90 21.76
N MET A 345 10.25 9.65 20.67
CA MET A 345 11.45 9.54 19.86
C MET A 345 12.70 9.95 20.64
N PRO A 346 13.88 9.39 20.28
CA PRO A 346 15.15 9.90 20.78
C PRO A 346 15.32 11.37 20.41
N ARG A 347 16.14 12.12 21.17
CA ARG A 347 16.37 13.52 20.84
C ARG A 347 17.08 13.65 19.50
N VAL A 348 16.43 14.34 18.57
CA VAL A 348 16.96 14.65 17.24
C VAL A 348 17.17 16.16 17.05
N ARG A 349 17.92 16.52 16.00
CA ARG A 349 18.03 17.92 15.53
C ARG A 349 16.70 18.36 14.91
N GLN A 350 16.52 19.68 14.78
CA GLN A 350 15.26 20.26 14.27
C GLN A 350 14.76 19.65 12.94
N PRO A 351 15.62 19.36 11.94
CA PRO A 351 15.16 18.73 10.70
C PRO A 351 14.47 17.38 10.92
N GLY A 352 14.94 16.57 11.89
CA GLY A 352 14.31 15.29 12.20
C GLY A 352 12.90 15.43 12.78
N TYR A 353 12.68 16.43 13.65
CA TYR A 353 11.34 16.73 14.17
C TYR A 353 10.42 17.29 13.08
N ILE A 354 10.93 18.13 12.17
CA ILE A 354 10.13 18.67 11.05
C ILE A 354 9.74 17.57 10.07
N VAL A 355 10.68 16.71 9.66
CA VAL A 355 10.41 15.60 8.74
C VAL A 355 9.40 14.62 9.34
N MET A 356 9.60 14.21 10.59
CA MET A 356 8.66 13.31 11.25
C MET A 356 7.29 13.97 11.45
N GLY A 357 7.27 15.25 11.85
CA GLY A 357 6.04 16.03 11.96
C GLY A 357 5.29 16.13 10.63
N GLY A 358 6.01 16.34 9.52
CA GLY A 358 5.44 16.33 8.17
C GLY A 358 4.85 14.98 7.78
N LEU A 359 5.49 13.86 8.14
CA LEU A 359 4.94 12.52 7.94
C LEU A 359 3.67 12.29 8.79
N VAL A 360 3.64 12.79 10.04
CA VAL A 360 2.43 12.78 10.87
C VAL A 360 1.30 13.57 10.20
N ALA A 361 1.57 14.80 9.74
CA ALA A 361 0.59 15.58 8.98
C ALA A 361 0.08 14.83 7.75
N ALA A 362 0.98 14.31 6.91
CA ALA A 362 0.62 13.59 5.68
C ALA A 362 -0.28 12.38 5.97
N VAL A 363 0.06 11.58 6.98
CA VAL A 363 -0.76 10.42 7.40
C VAL A 363 -2.12 10.87 7.92
N THR A 364 -2.18 11.85 8.83
CA THR A 364 -3.46 12.31 9.39
C THR A 364 -4.35 12.98 8.35
N THR A 365 -3.77 13.76 7.42
CA THR A 365 -4.49 14.33 6.28
C THR A 365 -5.00 13.23 5.35
N GLY A 366 -4.19 12.22 5.03
CA GLY A 366 -4.63 11.09 4.20
C GLY A 366 -5.79 10.31 4.82
N LEU A 367 -5.77 10.11 6.14
CA LEU A 367 -6.89 9.51 6.88
C LEU A 367 -8.15 10.38 6.86
N LEU A 368 -8.01 11.71 7.00
CA LEU A 368 -9.14 12.63 6.90
C LEU A 368 -9.71 12.69 5.48
N VAL A 369 -8.88 12.60 4.44
CA VAL A 369 -9.34 12.46 3.04
C VAL A 369 -10.11 11.16 2.84
N LEU A 370 -9.70 10.06 3.51
CA LEU A 370 -10.47 8.82 3.46
C LEU A 370 -11.83 8.97 4.16
N VAL A 371 -11.89 9.68 5.29
CA VAL A 371 -13.16 9.99 5.98
C VAL A 371 -14.06 10.84 5.11
N ASP A 372 -13.52 11.87 4.45
CA ASP A 372 -14.22 12.74 3.50
C ASP A 372 -14.76 11.95 2.29
N ALA A 373 -13.93 11.09 1.70
CA ALA A 373 -14.37 10.20 0.62
C ALA A 373 -15.40 9.14 1.07
N SER A 374 -15.49 8.89 2.39
CA SER A 374 -16.42 7.93 2.99
C SER A 374 -17.62 8.61 3.66
N SER A 375 -17.78 9.93 3.51
CA SER A 375 -18.92 10.67 4.08
C SER A 375 -20.02 10.95 3.07
N LEU A 376 -20.09 10.16 1.98
CA LEU A 376 -21.11 10.28 0.95
C LEU A 376 -22.52 10.16 1.57
N GLU A 377 -23.49 10.89 1.03
CA GLU A 377 -24.83 10.96 1.63
C GLU A 377 -25.62 9.63 1.46
N TYR A 378 -25.35 8.89 0.38
CA TYR A 378 -26.03 7.65 0.04
C TYR A 378 -25.07 6.45 -0.04
N ILE A 379 -24.35 6.18 1.04
CA ILE A 379 -23.42 5.04 1.15
C ILE A 379 -24.17 3.70 1.11
N GLU A 380 -23.77 2.80 0.21
CA GLU A 380 -24.31 1.45 0.17
C GLU A 380 -23.64 0.52 1.20
N VAL A 381 -24.33 -0.58 1.55
CA VAL A 381 -23.75 -1.62 2.43
C VAL A 381 -22.45 -2.18 1.85
N GLY A 382 -22.34 -2.26 0.52
CA GLY A 382 -21.13 -2.68 -0.19
C GLY A 382 -19.94 -1.75 0.06
N ASP A 383 -20.16 -0.45 0.04
CA ASP A 383 -19.13 0.57 0.31
C ASP A 383 -18.67 0.50 1.77
N ILE A 384 -19.60 0.35 2.72
CA ILE A 384 -19.26 0.16 4.14
C ILE A 384 -18.41 -1.10 4.32
N ALA A 385 -18.79 -2.21 3.67
CA ALA A 385 -18.04 -3.44 3.74
C ALA A 385 -16.63 -3.29 3.14
N MET A 386 -16.49 -2.56 2.03
CA MET A 386 -15.20 -2.27 1.41
C MET A 386 -14.32 -1.39 2.30
N ILE A 387 -14.86 -0.30 2.85
CA ILE A 387 -14.17 0.58 3.79
C ILE A 387 -13.72 -0.21 5.01
N ALA A 388 -14.59 -1.03 5.60
CA ALA A 388 -14.26 -1.87 6.74
C ALA A 388 -13.16 -2.89 6.42
N ALA A 389 -13.16 -3.47 5.22
CA ALA A 389 -12.13 -4.41 4.77
C ALA A 389 -10.77 -3.70 4.52
N MET A 390 -10.79 -2.46 4.03
CA MET A 390 -9.59 -1.70 3.66
C MET A 390 -8.99 -0.90 4.82
N ALA A 391 -9.79 -0.47 5.79
CA ALA A 391 -9.33 0.35 6.91
C ALA A 391 -8.13 -0.24 7.68
N PRO A 392 -8.08 -1.56 7.98
CA PRO A 392 -6.90 -2.17 8.61
C PRO A 392 -5.62 -2.05 7.78
N LEU A 393 -5.74 -2.11 6.44
CA LEU A 393 -4.60 -2.01 5.52
C LEU A 393 -4.06 -0.58 5.47
N VAL A 394 -4.96 0.41 5.38
CA VAL A 394 -4.58 1.84 5.40
C VAL A 394 -3.96 2.21 6.75
N LEU A 395 -4.53 1.72 7.84
CA LEU A 395 -3.99 1.94 9.19
C LEU A 395 -2.59 1.32 9.31
N LEU A 396 -2.40 0.10 8.83
CA LEU A 396 -1.08 -0.52 8.86
C LEU A 396 -0.07 0.22 7.98
N ALA A 397 -0.43 0.60 6.76
CA ALA A 397 0.42 1.39 5.87
C ALA A 397 0.85 2.69 6.57
N SER A 398 -0.08 3.35 7.26
CA SER A 398 0.18 4.53 8.08
C SER A 398 1.18 4.25 9.20
N ILE A 399 1.00 3.15 9.95
CA ILE A 399 1.93 2.74 11.03
C ILE A 399 3.33 2.47 10.46
N VAL A 400 3.42 1.79 9.31
CA VAL A 400 4.71 1.51 8.64
C VAL A 400 5.37 2.82 8.22
N ILE A 401 4.68 3.71 7.51
CA ILE A 401 5.22 5.02 7.10
C ILE A 401 5.78 5.79 8.30
N LEU A 402 5.03 5.83 9.41
CA LEU A 402 5.47 6.52 10.61
C LEU A 402 6.68 5.86 11.27
N THR A 403 6.71 4.53 11.30
CA THR A 403 7.82 3.73 11.86
C THR A 403 9.10 3.92 11.05
N GLU A 404 8.99 3.88 9.72
CA GLU A 404 10.08 4.16 8.77
C GLU A 404 10.59 5.60 8.93
N GLY A 405 9.67 6.55 9.15
CA GLY A 405 9.96 7.94 9.46
C GLY A 405 10.75 8.12 10.75
N VAL A 406 10.40 7.38 11.81
CA VAL A 406 11.13 7.40 13.09
C VAL A 406 12.56 6.88 12.90
N GLU A 407 12.76 5.79 12.17
CA GLU A 407 14.11 5.27 11.90
C GLU A 407 14.93 6.23 11.04
N LEU A 408 14.33 6.81 9.99
CA LEU A 408 14.98 7.83 9.16
C LEU A 408 15.42 9.02 10.02
N ALA A 409 14.50 9.54 10.84
CA ALA A 409 14.75 10.72 11.65
C ALA A 409 15.84 10.47 12.71
N SER A 410 15.77 9.31 13.37
CA SER A 410 16.73 8.89 14.40
C SER A 410 18.10 8.60 13.78
N SER A 411 18.15 7.91 12.65
CA SER A 411 19.40 7.57 11.98
C SER A 411 20.19 8.81 11.53
N LEU A 412 19.52 9.79 10.92
CA LEU A 412 20.17 10.98 10.35
C LEU A 412 20.44 12.08 11.38
N TRP A 413 19.51 12.34 12.30
CA TRP A 413 19.53 13.56 13.12
C TRP A 413 19.60 13.32 14.62
N ARG A 414 19.79 12.08 15.10
CA ARG A 414 19.97 11.78 16.54
C ARG A 414 21.12 12.57 17.16
N VAL A 415 20.84 13.16 18.32
CA VAL A 415 21.77 13.94 19.15
C VAL A 415 22.32 13.07 20.28
N GLU A 416 21.48 12.22 20.87
CA GLU A 416 21.86 11.37 22.00
C GLU A 416 22.38 10.02 21.53
N ARG A 417 23.60 9.68 21.95
CA ARG A 417 24.26 8.41 21.66
C ARG A 417 24.42 7.60 22.93
N ARG A 418 24.16 6.30 22.87
CA ARG A 418 24.41 5.36 23.95
C ARG A 418 25.91 5.33 24.23
N ARG A 419 26.27 5.59 25.49
CA ARG A 419 27.66 5.48 25.94
C ARG A 419 27.99 4.02 26.18
N MET A 420 28.90 3.49 25.37
CA MET A 420 29.48 2.17 25.60
C MET A 420 30.76 2.32 26.42
N ILE A 421 30.85 1.56 27.52
CA ILE A 421 32.07 1.48 28.33
C ILE A 421 32.88 0.31 27.79
N ALA A 422 34.12 0.58 27.45
CA ALA A 422 35.09 -0.44 27.08
C ALA A 422 36.33 -0.28 27.95
N ALA A 423 36.82 -1.38 28.53
CA ALA A 423 38.03 -1.41 29.32
C ALA A 423 38.81 -2.68 28.98
N ILE A 424 40.13 -2.56 28.83
CA ILE A 424 41.00 -3.70 28.56
C ILE A 424 41.05 -4.56 29.84
N PRO A 425 40.70 -5.86 29.76
CA PRO A 425 40.79 -6.74 30.93
C PRO A 425 42.23 -6.84 31.44
N GLU A 426 42.42 -6.91 32.77
CA GLU A 426 43.75 -7.05 33.39
C GLU A 426 44.45 -8.36 32.98
N ASN A 427 43.69 -9.44 32.90
CA ASN A 427 44.13 -10.74 32.40
C ASN A 427 43.33 -11.10 31.15
N ALA A 428 43.95 -11.80 30.18
CA ALA A 428 43.26 -12.29 29.00
C ALA A 428 42.28 -13.43 29.37
N PRO A 429 40.95 -13.19 29.43
CA PRO A 429 39.99 -14.23 29.79
C PRO A 429 40.00 -15.39 28.77
N ARG A 430 39.74 -16.61 29.24
CA ARG A 430 39.63 -17.78 28.36
C ARG A 430 38.40 -17.64 27.46
N VAL A 431 38.60 -17.78 26.14
CA VAL A 431 37.54 -17.77 25.12
C VAL A 431 37.45 -19.12 24.43
N SER A 432 36.25 -19.70 24.34
CA SER A 432 36.01 -20.89 23.52
C SER A 432 35.28 -20.48 22.25
N ILE A 433 35.90 -20.73 21.09
CA ILE A 433 35.36 -20.39 19.78
C ILE A 433 34.68 -21.63 19.21
N HIS A 434 33.38 -21.56 18.98
CA HIS A 434 32.57 -22.65 18.46
C HIS A 434 32.35 -22.45 16.95
N VAL A 435 32.74 -23.46 16.17
CA VAL A 435 32.59 -23.50 14.72
C VAL A 435 31.64 -24.65 14.36
N PRO A 436 30.33 -24.40 14.20
CA PRO A 436 29.40 -25.42 13.75
C PRO A 436 29.60 -25.68 12.26
N CYS A 437 29.78 -26.94 11.91
CA CYS A 437 29.94 -27.43 10.54
C CYS A 437 28.82 -28.44 10.22
N TYR A 438 28.48 -28.48 8.95
CA TYR A 438 27.66 -29.52 8.34
C TYR A 438 28.35 -29.98 7.05
N ASN A 439 27.68 -29.81 5.92
CA ASN A 439 28.12 -30.31 4.62
C ASN A 439 28.90 -29.25 3.82
N GLU A 440 29.65 -28.40 4.52
CA GLU A 440 30.47 -27.37 3.89
C GLU A 440 31.75 -27.96 3.25
N PRO A 441 32.24 -27.41 2.12
CA PRO A 441 33.48 -27.89 1.51
C PRO A 441 34.66 -27.84 2.50
N PRO A 442 35.46 -28.91 2.64
CA PRO A 442 36.52 -28.99 3.65
C PRO A 442 37.56 -27.88 3.53
N GLU A 443 37.91 -27.49 2.31
CA GLU A 443 38.87 -26.40 2.05
C GLU A 443 38.37 -25.04 2.56
N MET A 444 37.07 -24.77 2.42
CA MET A 444 36.46 -23.53 2.94
C MET A 444 36.52 -23.51 4.47
N VAL A 445 36.23 -24.64 5.12
CA VAL A 445 36.34 -24.75 6.58
C VAL A 445 37.80 -24.59 7.01
N ALA A 446 38.75 -25.19 6.29
CA ALA A 446 40.17 -25.03 6.57
C ALA A 446 40.62 -23.56 6.48
N GLU A 447 40.14 -22.77 5.52
CA GLU A 447 40.41 -21.32 5.48
C GLU A 447 39.94 -20.58 6.73
N THR A 448 38.74 -20.91 7.23
CA THR A 448 38.19 -20.37 8.47
C THR A 448 39.07 -20.73 9.67
N LEU A 449 39.48 -21.99 9.78
CA LEU A 449 40.35 -22.47 10.87
C LEU A 449 41.75 -21.82 10.81
N ASN A 450 42.30 -21.65 9.61
CA ASN A 450 43.55 -20.92 9.40
C ASN A 450 43.42 -19.43 9.82
N ALA A 451 42.27 -18.79 9.59
CA ALA A 451 42.03 -17.43 10.04
C ALA A 451 41.97 -17.34 11.58
N LEU A 452 41.32 -18.31 12.23
CA LEU A 452 41.29 -18.42 13.69
C LEU A 452 42.68 -18.68 14.29
N ALA A 453 43.51 -19.48 13.61
CA ALA A 453 44.88 -19.78 14.07
C ALA A 453 45.79 -18.54 14.09
N ARG A 454 45.43 -17.49 13.33
CA ARG A 454 46.16 -16.21 13.27
C ARG A 454 45.64 -15.13 14.22
N LEU A 455 44.71 -15.47 15.12
CA LEU A 455 44.22 -14.52 16.12
C LEU A 455 45.37 -14.01 17.01
N ASP A 456 45.43 -12.70 17.19
CA ASP A 456 46.33 -12.01 18.12
C ASP A 456 45.74 -12.08 19.54
N TYR A 457 45.59 -13.31 20.05
CA TYR A 457 45.04 -13.59 21.37
C TYR A 457 45.51 -14.98 21.81
N ASP A 458 46.11 -15.11 22.99
CA ASP A 458 46.74 -16.38 23.36
C ASP A 458 45.79 -17.35 24.07
N ASN A 459 44.85 -16.82 24.87
CA ASN A 459 44.04 -17.61 25.78
C ASN A 459 42.71 -18.06 25.16
N PHE A 460 42.76 -18.87 24.10
CA PHE A 460 41.57 -19.41 23.46
C PHE A 460 41.69 -20.89 23.08
N GLU A 461 40.53 -21.52 22.89
CA GLU A 461 40.38 -22.80 22.19
C GLU A 461 39.38 -22.65 21.03
N VAL A 462 39.45 -23.56 20.07
CA VAL A 462 38.51 -23.69 18.95
C VAL A 462 37.92 -25.09 18.99
N ILE A 463 36.60 -25.18 19.03
CA ILE A 463 35.88 -26.45 18.94
C ILE A 463 35.05 -26.43 17.66
N VAL A 464 35.43 -27.32 16.75
CA VAL A 464 34.73 -27.57 15.48
C VAL A 464 33.79 -28.73 15.69
N LEU A 465 32.50 -28.51 15.48
CA LEU A 465 31.49 -29.56 15.62
C LEU A 465 30.77 -29.77 14.29
N ASP A 466 31.03 -30.92 13.66
CA ASP A 466 30.34 -31.39 12.46
C ASP A 466 29.07 -32.17 12.83
N ASN A 467 27.90 -31.80 12.26
CA ASN A 467 26.60 -32.30 12.73
C ASN A 467 25.75 -33.04 11.68
N ASN A 468 25.79 -34.37 11.63
CA ASN A 468 25.03 -35.22 10.69
C ASN A 468 25.53 -35.19 9.22
N THR A 469 26.80 -34.86 8.97
CA THR A 469 27.38 -34.89 7.62
C THR A 469 27.53 -36.35 7.19
N PRO A 470 26.77 -36.83 6.19
CA PRO A 470 26.75 -38.26 5.89
C PRO A 470 28.04 -38.76 5.24
N ASP A 471 28.71 -37.88 4.51
CA ASP A 471 29.90 -38.20 3.72
C ASP A 471 31.17 -37.92 4.52
N GLU A 472 31.94 -38.98 4.75
CA GLU A 472 33.22 -38.90 5.47
C GLU A 472 34.28 -38.10 4.69
N GLU A 473 34.21 -38.06 3.35
CA GLU A 473 35.15 -37.27 2.53
C GLU A 473 34.97 -35.75 2.76
N THR A 474 33.81 -35.35 3.29
CA THR A 474 33.54 -33.95 3.60
C THR A 474 34.11 -33.54 4.97
N TRP A 475 33.96 -34.36 6.03
CA TRP A 475 34.34 -33.96 7.39
C TRP A 475 35.70 -34.47 7.88
N ARG A 476 36.21 -35.61 7.40
CA ARG A 476 37.53 -36.13 7.81
C ARG A 476 38.68 -35.17 7.49
N PRO A 477 38.73 -34.50 6.32
CA PRO A 477 39.80 -33.54 6.05
C PRO A 477 39.80 -32.35 7.03
N VAL A 478 38.63 -31.99 7.58
CA VAL A 478 38.50 -30.94 8.60
C VAL A 478 39.07 -31.42 9.94
N GLU A 479 38.81 -32.67 10.32
CA GLU A 479 39.41 -33.31 11.50
C GLU A 479 40.94 -33.31 11.42
N GLU A 480 41.48 -33.77 10.28
CA GLU A 480 42.93 -33.80 10.02
C GLU A 480 43.54 -32.39 10.04
N HIS A 481 42.84 -31.39 9.49
CA HIS A 481 43.29 -30.01 9.54
C HIS A 481 43.33 -29.45 10.97
N CYS A 482 42.32 -29.75 11.81
CA CYS A 482 42.32 -29.39 13.23
C CYS A 482 43.53 -29.98 13.96
N ALA A 483 43.82 -31.27 13.73
CA ALA A 483 44.97 -31.94 14.33
C ALA A 483 46.31 -31.27 13.94
N ARG A 484 46.44 -30.82 12.69
CA ARG A 484 47.63 -30.09 12.21
C ARG A 484 47.80 -28.71 12.83
N LEU A 485 46.71 -28.00 13.12
CA LEU A 485 46.76 -26.67 13.77
C LEU A 485 47.12 -26.74 15.26
N GLY A 486 47.11 -27.94 15.84
CA GLY A 486 47.61 -28.23 17.19
C GLY A 486 46.52 -28.26 18.26
N PRO A 487 46.90 -28.39 19.55
CA PRO A 487 46.00 -28.78 20.63
C PRO A 487 44.92 -27.74 20.98
N ARG A 488 45.03 -26.51 20.46
CA ARG A 488 43.98 -25.49 20.60
C ARG A 488 42.76 -25.77 19.71
N PHE A 489 42.89 -26.61 18.69
CA PHE A 489 41.84 -26.95 17.74
C PHE A 489 41.33 -28.37 18.01
N ARG A 490 40.08 -28.46 18.44
CA ARG A 490 39.41 -29.73 18.74
C ARG A 490 38.29 -29.96 17.74
N PHE A 491 38.15 -31.20 17.29
CA PHE A 491 37.11 -31.61 16.35
C PHE A 491 36.20 -32.66 17.01
N ALA A 492 34.90 -32.58 16.71
CA ALA A 492 33.93 -33.60 17.05
C ALA A 492 32.91 -33.77 15.91
N HIS A 493 32.65 -35.01 15.50
CA HIS A 493 31.58 -35.36 14.59
C HIS A 493 30.45 -36.05 15.37
N ILE A 494 29.20 -35.59 15.19
CA ILE A 494 28.02 -36.20 15.82
C ILE A 494 26.95 -36.54 14.79
N ASP A 495 26.65 -37.82 14.69
CA ASP A 495 25.53 -38.35 13.92
C ASP A 495 24.18 -38.22 14.65
N LYS A 496 23.12 -38.02 13.86
CA LYS A 496 21.71 -37.97 14.31
C LYS A 496 21.42 -36.91 15.38
N LEU A 497 22.19 -35.83 15.38
CA LEU A 497 22.00 -34.66 16.21
C LEU A 497 20.70 -33.91 15.85
N LYS A 498 19.83 -33.73 16.86
CA LYS A 498 18.58 -32.97 16.73
C LYS A 498 18.81 -31.48 16.98
N GLY A 499 17.98 -30.63 16.38
CA GLY A 499 18.01 -29.19 16.64
C GLY A 499 18.99 -28.39 15.78
N PHE A 500 19.52 -28.98 14.71
CA PHE A 500 20.37 -28.31 13.71
C PHE A 500 21.56 -27.57 14.37
N LYS A 501 21.81 -26.31 13.98
CA LYS A 501 22.89 -25.47 14.53
C LYS A 501 22.75 -25.24 16.04
N ALA A 502 21.55 -24.98 16.55
CA ALA A 502 21.31 -24.83 17.99
C ALA A 502 21.69 -26.09 18.78
N GLY A 503 21.36 -27.27 18.24
CA GLY A 503 21.77 -28.56 18.80
C GLY A 503 23.29 -28.70 18.85
N ALA A 504 23.96 -28.38 17.75
CA ALA A 504 25.41 -28.44 17.65
C ALA A 504 26.10 -27.52 18.66
N LEU A 505 25.64 -26.27 18.76
CA LEU A 505 26.20 -25.32 19.71
C LEU A 505 25.97 -25.74 21.17
N ASN A 506 24.82 -26.34 21.49
CA ASN A 506 24.57 -26.88 22.84
C ASN A 506 25.45 -28.08 23.19
N GLU A 507 25.73 -28.98 22.25
CA GLU A 507 26.69 -30.07 22.49
C GLU A 507 28.12 -29.53 22.61
N THR A 508 28.50 -28.56 21.77
CA THR A 508 29.80 -27.89 21.82
C THR A 508 30.01 -27.17 23.17
N LEU A 509 28.97 -26.55 23.71
CA LEU A 509 29.00 -25.89 25.02
C LEU A 509 29.36 -26.85 26.16
N LYS A 510 28.95 -28.12 26.08
CA LYS A 510 29.32 -29.14 27.10
C LYS A 510 30.78 -29.58 27.00
N MET A 511 31.39 -29.45 25.83
CA MET A 511 32.79 -29.83 25.56
C MET A 511 33.79 -28.71 25.89
N THR A 512 33.28 -27.51 26.15
CA THR A 512 34.06 -26.29 26.40
C THR A 512 34.84 -26.40 27.70
N ASP A 513 36.07 -25.88 27.69
CA ASP A 513 36.92 -25.80 28.87
C ASP A 513 36.18 -25.15 30.07
N PRO A 514 36.17 -25.77 31.26
CA PRO A 514 35.53 -25.22 32.45
C PRO A 514 35.97 -23.79 32.81
N GLU A 515 37.23 -23.42 32.52
CA GLU A 515 37.78 -22.07 32.79
C GLU A 515 37.29 -21.01 31.80
N THR A 516 36.59 -21.41 30.74
CA THR A 516 36.05 -20.50 29.73
C THR A 516 35.09 -19.47 30.33
N VAL A 517 35.37 -18.19 30.08
CA VAL A 517 34.51 -17.07 30.52
C VAL A 517 33.56 -16.63 29.40
N TYR A 518 34.03 -16.68 28.16
CA TYR A 518 33.30 -16.22 26.98
C TYR A 518 33.22 -17.29 25.91
N ILE A 519 32.02 -17.41 25.31
CA ILE A 519 31.78 -18.25 24.14
C ILE A 519 31.72 -17.34 22.92
N ALA A 520 32.54 -17.62 21.91
CA ALA A 520 32.47 -16.96 20.62
C ALA A 520 31.90 -17.93 19.59
N VAL A 521 31.09 -17.43 18.65
CA VAL A 521 30.53 -18.27 17.57
C VAL A 521 30.87 -17.64 16.24
N ILE A 522 31.39 -18.46 15.33
CA ILE A 522 31.74 -18.09 13.98
C ILE A 522 31.25 -19.18 13.02
N ASP A 523 30.62 -18.78 11.92
CA ASP A 523 30.21 -19.72 10.87
C ASP A 523 31.44 -20.30 10.16
N SER A 524 31.30 -21.51 9.63
CA SER A 524 32.38 -22.28 9.00
C SER A 524 32.91 -21.66 7.68
N ASP A 525 32.26 -20.61 7.17
CA ASP A 525 32.66 -19.87 5.97
C ASP A 525 33.32 -18.50 6.26
N TYR A 526 33.58 -18.14 7.53
CA TYR A 526 34.10 -16.82 7.91
C TYR A 526 35.62 -16.77 8.09
N GLN A 527 36.25 -15.81 7.41
CA GLN A 527 37.63 -15.43 7.70
C GLN A 527 37.66 -14.20 8.62
N VAL A 528 38.13 -14.39 9.86
CA VAL A 528 38.23 -13.32 10.87
C VAL A 528 39.53 -12.52 10.77
N ALA A 529 39.49 -11.27 11.20
CA ALA A 529 40.67 -10.43 11.38
C ALA A 529 41.44 -10.85 12.64
N PRO A 530 42.79 -10.82 12.63
CA PRO A 530 43.61 -11.21 13.78
C PRO A 530 43.24 -10.52 15.09
N TYR A 531 42.80 -9.26 15.03
CA TYR A 531 42.49 -8.43 16.20
C TYR A 531 41.05 -8.58 16.72
N TRP A 532 40.23 -9.49 16.19
CA TRP A 532 38.80 -9.59 16.53
C TRP A 532 38.53 -9.69 18.04
N LEU A 533 39.16 -10.65 18.73
CA LEU A 533 38.93 -10.85 20.17
C LEU A 533 39.41 -9.66 21.01
N ARG A 534 40.62 -9.14 20.72
CA ARG A 534 41.16 -7.94 21.40
C ARG A 534 40.29 -6.71 21.21
N ARG A 535 39.62 -6.59 20.06
CA ARG A 535 38.71 -5.49 19.75
C ARG A 535 37.35 -5.63 20.44
N ALA A 536 36.83 -6.84 20.55
CA ALA A 536 35.47 -7.10 21.05
C ALA A 536 35.40 -7.29 22.57
N LEU A 537 36.36 -8.00 23.18
CA LEU A 537 36.35 -8.31 24.61
C LEU A 537 36.27 -7.09 25.54
N PRO A 538 36.88 -5.93 25.23
CA PRO A 538 36.80 -4.76 26.11
C PRO A 538 35.38 -4.27 26.42
N PHE A 539 34.39 -4.55 25.57
CA PHE A 539 33.00 -4.15 25.80
C PHE A 539 32.31 -4.91 26.94
N PHE A 540 32.92 -6.01 27.42
CA PHE A 540 32.50 -6.72 28.62
C PHE A 540 32.98 -6.07 29.93
N ALA A 541 33.52 -4.85 29.88
CA ALA A 541 33.85 -4.08 31.08
C ALA A 541 32.62 -3.80 31.97
N SER A 542 31.41 -3.81 31.39
CA SER A 542 30.16 -3.77 32.13
C SER A 542 29.62 -5.20 32.30
N ASP A 543 29.31 -5.58 33.55
CA ASP A 543 28.69 -6.87 33.87
C ASP A 543 27.30 -7.04 33.25
N GLN A 544 26.64 -5.92 32.91
CA GLN A 544 25.35 -5.94 32.21
C GLN A 544 25.47 -6.38 30.75
N ILE A 545 26.60 -6.16 30.10
CA ILE A 545 26.80 -6.58 28.71
C ILE A 545 27.02 -8.09 28.68
N ALA A 546 26.03 -8.85 28.21
CA ALA A 546 26.13 -10.30 28.06
C ALA A 546 26.56 -10.71 26.64
N LEU A 547 26.32 -9.87 25.65
CA LEU A 547 26.56 -10.14 24.23
C LEU A 547 27.29 -8.98 23.56
N VAL A 548 28.33 -9.29 22.78
CA VAL A 548 29.00 -8.37 21.85
C VAL A 548 28.86 -8.93 20.44
N GLN A 549 28.34 -8.14 19.51
CA GLN A 549 28.02 -8.54 18.14
C GLN A 549 28.74 -7.64 17.14
N GLY A 550 29.41 -8.24 16.15
CA GLY A 550 29.90 -7.56 14.95
C GLY A 550 28.95 -7.70 13.75
N PRO A 551 29.12 -6.92 12.66
CA PRO A 551 28.38 -7.11 11.43
C PRO A 551 28.66 -8.48 10.80
N GLN A 552 27.69 -9.00 10.05
CA GLN A 552 28.00 -9.95 8.98
C GLN A 552 28.50 -9.16 7.78
N ASP A 553 29.74 -9.40 7.39
CA ASP A 553 30.36 -8.80 6.21
C ASP A 553 30.84 -9.91 5.28
N TYR A 554 31.16 -9.56 4.03
CA TYR A 554 31.35 -10.56 2.97
C TYR A 554 32.54 -10.24 2.08
N ARG A 555 33.25 -11.29 1.62
CA ARG A 555 34.48 -11.14 0.81
C ARG A 555 34.26 -11.25 -0.69
N ASP A 556 33.14 -11.81 -1.12
CA ASP A 556 32.83 -12.25 -2.48
C ASP A 556 31.79 -11.38 -3.21
N GLY A 557 31.39 -10.25 -2.62
CA GLY A 557 30.41 -9.31 -3.22
C GLY A 557 30.83 -8.73 -4.57
N HIS A 558 32.12 -8.79 -4.92
CA HIS A 558 32.66 -8.27 -6.18
C HIS A 558 32.69 -9.30 -7.33
N GLU A 559 32.39 -10.57 -7.05
CA GLU A 559 32.48 -11.65 -8.06
C GLU A 559 31.42 -11.55 -9.16
N SER A 560 30.25 -10.95 -8.85
CA SER A 560 29.17 -10.76 -9.82
C SER A 560 28.27 -9.61 -9.41
N LEU A 561 27.50 -9.09 -10.38
CA LEU A 561 26.49 -8.07 -10.09
C LEU A 561 25.40 -8.57 -9.14
N PHE A 562 25.00 -9.86 -9.25
CA PHE A 562 24.05 -10.47 -8.32
C PHE A 562 24.57 -10.43 -6.88
N LYS A 563 25.81 -10.88 -6.65
CA LYS A 563 26.43 -10.83 -5.31
C LYS A 563 26.63 -9.39 -4.82
N ALA A 564 26.98 -8.45 -5.70
CA ALA A 564 27.09 -7.03 -5.33
C ALA A 564 25.74 -6.46 -4.86
N MET A 565 24.64 -6.84 -5.52
CA MET A 565 23.30 -6.42 -5.11
C MET A 565 22.87 -7.03 -3.77
N ALA A 566 23.07 -8.34 -3.59
CA ALA A 566 22.79 -9.00 -2.31
C ALA A 566 23.64 -8.42 -1.17
N PHE A 567 24.92 -8.12 -1.44
CA PHE A 567 25.81 -7.47 -0.50
C PHE A 567 25.26 -6.12 -0.03
N GLU A 568 24.90 -5.24 -0.96
CA GLU A 568 24.36 -3.92 -0.62
C GLU A 568 23.04 -4.01 0.17
N GLU A 569 22.18 -4.97 -0.14
CA GLU A 569 20.94 -5.20 0.63
C GLU A 569 21.25 -5.55 2.10
N TYR A 570 22.22 -6.43 2.36
CA TYR A 570 22.66 -6.76 3.72
C TYR A 570 23.28 -5.56 4.45
N ARG A 571 24.08 -4.75 3.75
CA ARG A 571 24.74 -3.59 4.36
C ARG A 571 23.76 -2.58 4.93
N GLY A 572 22.59 -2.42 4.34
CA GLY A 572 21.51 -1.59 4.89
C GLY A 572 21.17 -1.99 6.33
N PHE A 573 20.99 -3.28 6.58
CA PHE A 573 20.68 -3.78 7.93
C PHE A 573 21.84 -3.57 8.91
N PHE A 574 23.08 -3.91 8.54
CA PHE A 574 24.22 -3.86 9.46
C PHE A 574 24.74 -2.43 9.73
N GLN A 575 24.72 -1.55 8.73
CA GLN A 575 25.28 -0.19 8.87
C GLN A 575 24.25 0.87 9.28
N ILE A 576 22.95 0.59 9.14
CA ILE A 576 21.86 1.48 9.55
C ILE A 576 21.07 0.83 10.69
N GLY A 577 20.38 -0.27 10.41
CA GLY A 577 19.38 -0.84 11.31
C GLY A 577 19.97 -1.36 12.63
N MET A 578 21.11 -2.04 12.59
CA MET A 578 21.80 -2.54 13.78
C MET A 578 22.44 -1.43 14.61
N VAL A 579 22.96 -0.40 13.94
CA VAL A 579 23.50 0.79 14.62
C VAL A 579 22.39 1.50 15.38
N GLU A 580 21.23 1.73 14.75
CA GLU A 580 20.09 2.37 15.43
C GLU A 580 19.55 1.49 16.56
N ARG A 581 19.42 0.16 16.37
CA ARG A 581 19.02 -0.76 17.43
C ARG A 581 19.97 -0.76 18.64
N ASN A 582 21.27 -0.61 18.40
CA ASN A 582 22.27 -0.52 19.47
C ASN A 582 22.06 0.69 20.37
N GLU A 583 21.58 1.82 19.82
CA GLU A 583 21.23 3.02 20.59
C GLU A 583 20.08 2.79 21.56
N HIS A 584 19.27 1.75 21.35
CA HIS A 584 18.12 1.36 22.17
C HIS A 584 18.33 0.05 22.94
N ASP A 585 19.56 -0.48 22.96
CA ASP A 585 19.90 -1.77 23.58
C ASP A 585 19.01 -2.93 23.12
N ALA A 586 18.75 -2.98 21.81
CA ALA A 586 17.78 -3.89 21.19
C ALA A 586 18.36 -4.58 19.95
N ILE A 587 19.66 -4.87 19.97
CA ILE A 587 20.36 -5.47 18.84
C ILE A 587 19.85 -6.89 18.59
N ILE A 588 19.84 -7.33 17.33
CA ILE A 588 19.52 -8.71 16.99
C ILE A 588 20.84 -9.48 16.91
N GLN A 589 20.94 -10.63 17.57
CA GLN A 589 22.07 -11.55 17.41
C GLN A 589 21.85 -12.37 16.13
N HIS A 590 22.89 -12.52 15.31
CA HIS A 590 22.77 -13.11 13.96
C HIS A 590 23.76 -14.26 13.72
N GLY A 591 23.91 -15.14 14.71
CA GLY A 591 24.48 -16.48 14.57
C GLY A 591 25.98 -16.59 14.34
N THR A 592 26.69 -15.49 14.05
CA THR A 592 28.13 -15.45 13.77
C THR A 592 28.71 -14.11 14.22
N MET A 593 30.03 -13.95 14.21
CA MET A 593 30.73 -12.72 14.62
C MET A 593 30.29 -12.20 15.98
N MET A 594 30.05 -13.12 16.92
CA MET A 594 29.52 -12.81 18.25
C MET A 594 30.40 -13.37 19.36
N ILE A 595 30.35 -12.72 20.52
CA ILE A 595 30.91 -13.20 21.77
C ILE A 595 29.85 -13.03 22.86
N VAL A 596 29.61 -14.06 23.68
CA VAL A 596 28.63 -14.06 24.77
C VAL A 596 29.27 -14.54 26.06
N ARG A 597 28.86 -13.99 27.21
CA ARG A 597 29.26 -14.52 28.52
C ARG A 597 28.72 -15.94 28.68
N LYS A 598 29.60 -16.91 28.98
CA LYS A 598 29.21 -18.31 29.20
C LYS A 598 28.12 -18.43 30.27
N LYS A 599 28.33 -17.75 31.41
CA LYS A 599 27.36 -17.73 32.52
C LYS A 599 25.97 -17.23 32.11
N ALA A 600 25.91 -16.15 31.33
CA ALA A 600 24.64 -15.60 30.88
C ALA A 600 23.95 -16.53 29.87
N LEU A 601 24.71 -17.17 28.97
CA LEU A 601 24.22 -18.17 28.03
C LEU A 601 23.62 -19.38 28.77
N GLU A 602 24.28 -19.87 29.82
CA GLU A 602 23.80 -20.97 30.66
C GLU A 602 22.54 -20.59 31.44
N GLU A 603 22.49 -19.39 32.01
CA GLU A 603 21.33 -18.88 32.76
C GLU A 603 20.05 -18.82 31.92
N VAL A 604 20.16 -18.44 30.64
CA VAL A 604 19.01 -18.40 29.72
C VAL A 604 18.73 -19.74 29.04
N GLY A 605 19.37 -20.82 29.50
CA GLY A 605 19.13 -22.19 29.05
C GLY A 605 19.74 -22.54 27.68
N GLY A 606 20.84 -21.88 27.29
CA GLY A 606 21.57 -22.18 26.07
C GLY A 606 20.84 -21.78 24.78
N TRP A 607 21.16 -22.46 23.68
CA TRP A 607 20.57 -22.21 22.35
C TRP A 607 19.23 -22.93 22.20
N SER A 608 18.23 -22.27 21.62
CA SER A 608 16.85 -22.80 21.56
C SER A 608 16.62 -23.71 20.33
N PRO A 609 16.54 -25.05 20.48
CA PRO A 609 16.52 -25.97 19.32
C PRO A 609 15.19 -26.02 18.57
N TRP A 610 14.14 -25.41 19.13
CA TRP A 610 12.83 -25.30 18.50
C TRP A 610 12.78 -24.18 17.45
N CYS A 611 13.70 -23.22 17.53
CA CYS A 611 13.73 -22.05 16.68
C CYS A 611 14.74 -22.24 15.54
N ILE A 612 14.34 -21.94 14.30
CA ILE A 612 15.24 -21.98 13.14
C ILE A 612 16.19 -20.76 13.07
N THR A 613 15.85 -19.72 13.83
CA THR A 613 16.67 -18.52 14.07
C THR A 613 16.97 -18.49 15.57
N GLU A 614 17.67 -19.52 16.05
CA GLU A 614 18.07 -19.68 17.44
C GLU A 614 18.91 -18.51 17.95
N ASP A 615 19.61 -17.86 17.03
CA ASP A 615 20.44 -16.69 17.24
C ASP A 615 19.65 -15.48 17.73
N THR A 616 18.68 -15.05 16.92
CA THR A 616 17.80 -13.93 17.23
C THR A 616 17.01 -14.19 18.52
N GLU A 617 16.63 -15.45 18.74
CA GLU A 617 15.93 -15.87 19.96
C GLU A 617 16.83 -15.78 21.21
N LEU A 618 18.10 -16.19 21.12
CA LEU A 618 19.06 -16.05 22.21
C LEU A 618 19.23 -14.57 22.59
N GLY A 619 19.40 -13.69 21.60
CA GLY A 619 19.49 -12.24 21.84
C GLY A 619 18.28 -11.71 22.62
N LEU A 620 17.06 -12.12 22.22
CA LEU A 620 15.83 -11.74 22.92
C LEU A 620 15.78 -12.29 24.35
N LYS A 621 16.15 -13.56 24.59
CA LYS A 621 16.17 -14.15 25.94
C LYS A 621 17.11 -13.42 26.88
N LEU A 622 18.27 -12.98 26.39
CA LEU A 622 19.22 -12.18 27.19
C LEU A 622 18.57 -10.87 27.63
N PHE A 623 17.93 -10.13 26.73
CA PHE A 623 17.21 -8.90 27.09
C PHE A 623 16.03 -9.16 28.03
N GLU A 624 15.27 -10.26 27.83
CA GLU A 624 14.18 -10.64 28.73
C GLU A 624 14.65 -10.91 30.17
N SER A 625 15.91 -11.33 30.32
CA SER A 625 16.57 -11.60 31.60
C SER A 625 17.27 -10.36 32.18
N GLY A 626 17.12 -9.20 31.54
CA GLY A 626 17.69 -7.93 32.00
C GLY A 626 19.13 -7.67 31.57
N TYR A 627 19.74 -8.58 30.80
CA TYR A 627 21.05 -8.33 30.21
C TYR A 627 20.99 -7.32 29.07
N SER A 628 22.14 -6.76 28.78
CA SER A 628 22.38 -5.74 27.77
C SER A 628 23.35 -6.26 26.71
N ALA A 629 23.42 -5.60 25.55
CA ALA A 629 24.30 -6.03 24.46
C ALA A 629 24.99 -4.86 23.75
N ALA A 630 26.13 -5.14 23.14
CA ALA A 630 26.97 -4.19 22.42
C ALA A 630 27.08 -4.56 20.95
N TYR A 631 26.96 -3.56 20.06
CA TYR A 631 27.26 -3.72 18.64
C TYR A 631 28.49 -2.91 18.23
N ILE A 632 29.42 -3.56 17.53
CA ILE A 632 30.62 -2.94 16.98
C ILE A 632 30.43 -2.82 15.46
N PRO A 633 30.17 -1.62 14.91
CA PRO A 633 29.92 -1.43 13.48
C PRO A 633 31.21 -1.42 12.65
N GLU A 634 32.09 -2.39 12.90
CA GLU A 634 33.39 -2.56 12.25
C GLU A 634 33.48 -3.98 11.68
N SER A 635 33.88 -4.10 10.42
CA SER A 635 34.11 -5.40 9.79
C SER A 635 35.34 -6.07 10.39
N MET A 636 35.11 -7.13 11.17
CA MET A 636 36.16 -7.93 11.82
C MET A 636 36.19 -9.37 11.32
N GLY A 637 35.30 -9.74 10.40
CA GLY A 637 35.28 -11.04 9.75
C GLY A 637 34.38 -11.02 8.53
N ARG A 638 34.73 -11.82 7.52
CA ARG A 638 34.06 -11.82 6.22
C ARG A 638 33.71 -13.24 5.78
N GLY A 639 32.41 -13.50 5.63
CA GLY A 639 31.85 -14.75 5.12
C GLY A 639 31.59 -14.73 3.61
N LEU A 640 30.72 -15.64 3.16
CA LEU A 640 30.32 -15.78 1.75
C LEU A 640 28.83 -15.50 1.53
N ILE A 641 28.52 -14.80 0.44
CA ILE A 641 27.16 -14.51 -0.02
C ILE A 641 26.61 -15.73 -0.76
N PRO A 642 25.29 -16.03 -0.65
CA PRO A 642 24.66 -17.06 -1.47
C PRO A 642 25.01 -16.92 -2.98
N ASP A 643 25.34 -18.04 -3.64
CA ASP A 643 25.74 -18.04 -5.05
C ASP A 643 24.56 -17.92 -6.02
N THR A 644 23.38 -18.38 -5.59
CA THR A 644 22.16 -18.40 -6.41
C THR A 644 21.03 -17.59 -5.76
N LEU A 645 20.10 -17.11 -6.59
CA LEU A 645 18.87 -16.48 -6.10
C LEU A 645 18.05 -17.45 -5.24
N GLY A 646 18.03 -18.74 -5.55
CA GLY A 646 17.35 -19.76 -4.76
C GLY A 646 17.90 -19.86 -3.33
N ALA A 647 19.23 -19.89 -3.20
CA ALA A 647 19.89 -19.87 -1.90
C ALA A 647 19.62 -18.56 -1.14
N PHE A 648 19.63 -17.41 -1.82
CA PHE A 648 19.31 -16.10 -1.25
C PHE A 648 17.85 -16.02 -0.73
N MET A 649 16.89 -16.46 -1.54
CA MET A 649 15.48 -16.57 -1.16
C MET A 649 15.29 -17.54 0.02
N GLY A 650 15.93 -18.71 -0.02
CA GLY A 650 15.85 -19.71 1.05
C GLY A 650 16.38 -19.19 2.39
N GLN A 651 17.50 -18.45 2.37
CA GLN A 651 18.03 -17.79 3.56
C GLN A 651 17.05 -16.75 4.12
N ARG A 652 16.55 -15.84 3.27
CA ARG A 652 15.59 -14.81 3.70
C ARG A 652 14.29 -15.42 4.23
N TYR A 653 13.78 -16.47 3.59
CA TYR A 653 12.57 -17.17 4.02
C TYR A 653 12.73 -17.69 5.45
N ARG A 654 13.87 -18.32 5.78
CA ARG A 654 14.12 -18.86 7.13
C ARG A 654 14.14 -17.75 8.19
N TRP A 655 14.79 -16.63 7.90
CA TRP A 655 14.86 -15.50 8.82
C TRP A 655 13.49 -14.91 9.15
N VAL A 656 12.69 -14.67 8.11
CA VAL A 656 11.34 -14.10 8.26
C VAL A 656 10.42 -15.08 8.99
N TYR A 657 10.45 -16.36 8.60
CA TYR A 657 9.66 -17.40 9.26
C TYR A 657 10.03 -17.51 10.74
N GLY A 658 11.33 -17.54 11.07
CA GLY A 658 11.84 -17.59 12.43
C GLY A 658 11.38 -16.40 13.28
N ALA A 659 11.46 -15.18 12.75
CA ALA A 659 10.97 -13.98 13.42
C ALA A 659 9.47 -14.06 13.76
N MET A 660 8.63 -14.58 12.86
CA MET A 660 7.20 -14.78 13.17
C MET A 660 6.99 -15.81 14.29
N GLN A 661 7.79 -16.88 14.32
CA GLN A 661 7.73 -17.88 15.41
C GLN A 661 8.18 -17.28 16.75
N ILE A 662 9.26 -16.50 16.76
CA ILE A 662 9.74 -15.78 17.95
C ILE A 662 8.66 -14.84 18.46
N MET A 663 8.06 -14.03 17.59
CA MET A 663 6.98 -13.11 17.95
C MET A 663 5.78 -13.83 18.57
N LYS A 664 5.38 -14.99 18.03
CA LYS A 664 4.30 -15.82 18.59
C LYS A 664 4.64 -16.39 19.96
N ARG A 665 5.86 -16.92 20.12
CA ARG A 665 6.32 -17.55 21.37
C ARG A 665 6.54 -16.53 22.49
N HIS A 666 7.10 -15.36 22.15
CA HIS A 666 7.44 -14.28 23.08
C HIS A 666 6.37 -13.17 23.13
N LYS A 667 5.13 -13.46 22.69
CA LYS A 667 4.05 -12.46 22.61
C LYS A 667 3.78 -11.72 23.93
N GLY A 668 3.93 -12.39 25.07
CA GLY A 668 3.78 -11.77 26.39
C GLY A 668 4.85 -10.71 26.66
N ALA A 669 6.11 -11.02 26.39
CA ALA A 669 7.21 -10.06 26.56
C ALA A 669 7.10 -8.89 25.57
N ILE A 670 6.82 -9.17 24.30
CA ILE A 670 6.81 -8.18 23.22
C ILE A 670 5.56 -7.27 23.29
N PHE A 671 4.35 -7.84 23.40
CA PHE A 671 3.10 -7.08 23.31
C PHE A 671 2.52 -6.68 24.66
N MET A 672 2.72 -7.48 25.70
CA MET A 672 2.15 -7.22 27.03
C MET A 672 3.18 -6.65 28.02
N GLY A 673 4.47 -6.78 27.74
CA GLY A 673 5.53 -6.33 28.66
C GLY A 673 5.62 -7.17 29.93
N THR A 674 5.27 -8.46 29.86
CA THR A 674 5.23 -9.36 31.04
C THR A 674 6.62 -9.80 31.53
N LYS A 675 7.70 -9.32 30.91
CA LYS A 675 9.10 -9.65 31.22
C LYS A 675 9.95 -8.38 31.18
N GLY A 676 11.24 -8.48 31.50
CA GLY A 676 12.18 -7.36 31.67
C GLY A 676 12.48 -6.46 30.45
N LEU A 677 11.74 -6.59 29.34
CA LEU A 677 11.97 -5.76 28.15
C LEU A 677 11.46 -4.33 28.36
N SER A 678 12.33 -3.36 28.10
CA SER A 678 11.96 -1.95 28.06
C SER A 678 11.02 -1.64 26.89
N TRP A 679 10.29 -0.53 26.97
CA TRP A 679 9.44 -0.07 25.86
C TRP A 679 10.23 0.13 24.56
N ALA A 680 11.45 0.68 24.64
CA ALA A 680 12.30 0.90 23.47
C ALA A 680 12.72 -0.42 22.80
N GLN A 681 13.10 -1.43 23.59
CA GLN A 681 13.41 -2.76 23.07
C GLN A 681 12.20 -3.39 22.37
N ARG A 682 11.03 -3.36 23.04
CA ARG A 682 9.78 -3.88 22.46
C ARG A 682 9.44 -3.23 21.13
N TYR A 683 9.55 -1.90 21.07
CA TYR A 683 9.37 -1.14 19.84
C TYR A 683 10.35 -1.59 18.76
N GLN A 684 11.65 -1.69 19.04
CA GLN A 684 12.67 -2.05 18.05
C GLN A 684 12.51 -3.46 17.46
N PHE A 685 12.06 -4.44 18.25
CA PHE A 685 11.72 -5.76 17.72
C PHE A 685 10.48 -5.71 16.81
N LEU A 686 9.43 -5.01 17.25
CA LEU A 686 8.19 -4.86 16.46
C LEU A 686 8.41 -4.06 15.17
N SER A 687 8.97 -2.86 15.27
CA SER A 687 9.30 -2.00 14.13
C SER A 687 10.27 -2.67 13.18
N GLY A 688 11.13 -3.54 13.70
CA GLY A 688 12.08 -4.31 12.92
C GLY A 688 11.49 -5.35 12.00
N TRP A 689 10.40 -6.00 12.43
CA TRP A 689 9.70 -7.03 11.66
C TRP A 689 8.48 -6.49 10.90
N LEU A 690 8.01 -5.29 11.25
CA LEU A 690 6.88 -4.63 10.61
C LEU A 690 7.02 -4.48 9.08
N PRO A 691 8.21 -4.14 8.51
CA PRO A 691 8.38 -4.08 7.06
C PRO A 691 8.09 -5.42 6.38
N TRP A 692 8.50 -6.55 6.98
CA TRP A 692 8.21 -7.88 6.45
C TRP A 692 6.70 -8.19 6.50
N ILE A 693 6.02 -7.83 7.58
CA ILE A 693 4.56 -7.98 7.70
C ILE A 693 3.84 -7.15 6.62
N SER A 694 4.32 -5.93 6.39
CA SER A 694 3.83 -5.04 5.34
C SER A 694 4.00 -5.66 3.95
N ASP A 695 5.11 -6.33 3.66
CA ASP A 695 5.33 -7.03 2.38
C ASP A 695 4.36 -8.23 2.23
N GLY A 696 4.10 -8.95 3.32
CA GLY A 696 3.08 -10.01 3.40
C GLY A 696 1.69 -9.54 2.99
N LEU A 697 1.27 -8.37 3.48
CA LEU A 697 -0.01 -7.77 3.13
C LEU A 697 0.01 -7.14 1.74
N GLY A 698 1.14 -6.58 1.31
CA GLY A 698 1.32 -6.08 -0.04
C GLY A 698 0.96 -7.13 -1.10
N MET A 699 1.38 -8.38 -0.89
CA MET A 699 1.00 -9.49 -1.77
C MET A 699 -0.52 -9.74 -1.82
N ILE A 700 -1.21 -9.64 -0.67
CA ILE A 700 -2.68 -9.77 -0.62
C ILE A 700 -3.35 -8.63 -1.37
N VAL A 701 -2.85 -7.40 -1.21
CA VAL A 701 -3.36 -6.23 -1.93
C VAL A 701 -3.16 -6.37 -3.43
N THR A 702 -2.00 -6.87 -3.89
CA THR A 702 -1.78 -7.14 -5.32
C THR A 702 -2.80 -8.13 -5.87
N LEU A 703 -3.04 -9.25 -5.18
CA LEU A 703 -4.03 -10.23 -5.62
C LEU A 703 -5.45 -9.63 -5.66
N ALA A 704 -5.83 -8.87 -4.64
CA ALA A 704 -7.12 -8.18 -4.60
C ALA A 704 -7.24 -7.16 -5.74
N ALA A 705 -6.20 -6.38 -6.02
CA ALA A 705 -6.18 -5.39 -7.10
C ALA A 705 -6.29 -6.04 -8.49
N LEU A 706 -5.65 -7.20 -8.70
CA LEU A 706 -5.78 -7.97 -9.94
C LEU A 706 -7.21 -8.50 -10.14
N VAL A 707 -7.80 -9.08 -9.09
CA VAL A 707 -9.20 -9.55 -9.12
C VAL A 707 -10.15 -8.37 -9.38
N TRP A 708 -9.96 -7.25 -8.70
CA TRP A 708 -10.78 -6.07 -8.89
C TRP A 708 -10.67 -5.50 -10.30
N THR A 709 -9.46 -5.42 -10.85
CA THR A 709 -9.24 -4.97 -12.24
C THR A 709 -9.89 -5.92 -13.25
N LEU A 710 -9.85 -7.23 -13.00
CA LEU A 710 -10.57 -8.21 -13.82
C LEU A 710 -12.08 -7.94 -13.76
N LEU A 711 -12.65 -7.74 -12.57
CA LEU A 711 -14.08 -7.45 -12.37
C LEU A 711 -14.51 -6.17 -13.09
N MET A 712 -13.72 -5.09 -12.99
CA MET A 712 -13.93 -3.86 -13.75
C MET A 712 -13.91 -4.09 -15.27
N THR A 713 -13.09 -5.03 -15.74
CA THR A 713 -12.97 -5.33 -17.18
C THR A 713 -14.13 -6.19 -17.69
N VAL A 714 -14.55 -7.20 -16.94
CA VAL A 714 -15.59 -8.16 -17.39
C VAL A 714 -17.01 -7.70 -17.07
N ALA A 715 -17.17 -6.85 -16.06
CA ALA A 715 -18.45 -6.38 -15.56
C ALA A 715 -18.37 -4.86 -15.23
N PRO A 716 -17.99 -3.99 -16.20
CA PRO A 716 -17.80 -2.55 -15.99
C PRO A 716 -19.07 -1.82 -15.53
N ARG A 717 -20.26 -2.42 -15.71
CA ARG A 717 -21.53 -1.89 -15.21
C ARG A 717 -21.69 -2.00 -13.69
N TYR A 718 -20.97 -2.93 -13.05
CA TYR A 718 -21.12 -3.23 -11.62
C TYR A 718 -19.86 -2.91 -10.79
N PHE A 719 -18.69 -2.83 -11.43
CA PHE A 719 -17.42 -2.61 -10.76
C PHE A 719 -16.71 -1.39 -11.34
N ASP A 720 -16.59 -0.35 -10.52
CA ASP A 720 -15.85 0.88 -10.83
C ASP A 720 -14.45 0.86 -10.22
N VAL A 721 -13.61 1.84 -10.56
CA VAL A 721 -12.29 2.03 -9.96
C VAL A 721 -12.42 2.26 -8.45
N PRO A 722 -11.62 1.61 -7.59
CA PRO A 722 -11.67 1.85 -6.15
C PRO A 722 -11.31 3.29 -5.79
N MET A 723 -11.73 3.71 -4.59
CA MET A 723 -11.45 5.04 -4.05
C MET A 723 -9.98 5.43 -4.23
N SER A 724 -9.73 6.60 -4.82
CA SER A 724 -8.36 7.09 -5.11
C SER A 724 -7.49 7.19 -3.86
N ALA A 725 -8.09 7.41 -2.68
CA ALA A 725 -7.39 7.41 -1.40
C ALA A 725 -6.65 6.09 -1.10
N LEU A 726 -7.20 4.95 -1.53
CA LEU A 726 -6.58 3.63 -1.35
C LEU A 726 -5.32 3.48 -2.22
N SER A 727 -5.42 3.84 -3.49
CA SER A 727 -4.27 3.86 -4.41
C SER A 727 -3.19 4.82 -3.92
N ALA A 728 -3.58 6.01 -3.45
CA ALA A 728 -2.67 7.00 -2.89
C ALA A 728 -1.94 6.46 -1.64
N ALA A 729 -2.63 5.74 -0.74
CA ALA A 729 -2.01 5.16 0.45
C ALA A 729 -0.94 4.12 0.12
N ALA A 730 -1.22 3.23 -0.85
CA ALA A 730 -0.24 2.24 -1.33
C ALA A 730 0.99 2.91 -1.96
N LEU A 731 0.77 3.93 -2.79
CA LEU A 731 1.84 4.71 -3.41
C LEU A 731 2.67 5.49 -2.39
N ALA A 732 2.02 6.08 -1.37
CA ALA A 732 2.69 6.80 -0.29
C ALA A 732 3.61 5.88 0.52
N LEU A 733 3.18 4.65 0.81
CA LEU A 733 3.99 3.65 1.49
C LEU A 733 5.24 3.28 0.67
N PHE A 734 5.06 3.01 -0.63
CA PHE A 734 6.18 2.72 -1.53
C PHE A 734 7.17 3.89 -1.62
N LEU A 735 6.65 5.11 -1.77
CA LEU A 735 7.46 6.32 -1.83
C LEU A 735 8.23 6.55 -0.53
N ALA A 736 7.61 6.34 0.63
CA ALA A 736 8.26 6.48 1.93
C ALA A 736 9.43 5.49 2.09
N LYS A 737 9.23 4.20 1.77
CA LYS A 737 10.28 3.17 1.81
C LYS A 737 11.43 3.49 0.85
N THR A 738 11.11 3.91 -0.37
CA THR A 738 12.09 4.27 -1.40
C THR A 738 12.90 5.49 -0.98
N LEU A 739 12.23 6.56 -0.57
CA LEU A 739 12.89 7.80 -0.15
C LEU A 739 13.77 7.59 1.07
N LYS A 740 13.32 6.82 2.08
CA LYS A 740 14.15 6.43 3.22
C LYS A 740 15.47 5.80 2.76
N THR A 741 15.39 4.83 1.86
CA THR A 741 16.56 4.10 1.35
C THR A 741 17.52 5.04 0.63
N LEU A 742 17.00 5.86 -0.29
CA LEU A 742 17.78 6.84 -1.07
C LEU A 742 18.44 7.91 -0.19
N LEU A 743 17.81 8.30 0.93
CA LEU A 743 18.36 9.29 1.86
C LEU A 743 19.40 8.71 2.83
N LEU A 744 19.21 7.46 3.28
CA LEU A 744 20.09 6.85 4.28
C LEU A 744 21.38 6.28 3.69
N TYR A 745 21.32 5.63 2.53
CA TYR A 745 22.49 4.94 1.96
C TYR A 745 23.70 5.84 1.72
N PRO A 746 23.55 7.03 1.09
CA PRO A 746 24.68 7.94 0.88
C PRO A 746 25.34 8.38 2.19
N GLN A 747 24.56 8.54 3.25
CA GLN A 747 25.02 9.06 4.54
C GLN A 747 25.57 7.97 5.47
N LYS A 748 25.07 6.74 5.36
CA LYS A 748 25.34 5.66 6.33
C LYS A 748 26.11 4.49 5.76
N VAL A 749 25.85 4.14 4.50
CA VAL A 749 26.43 2.94 3.85
C VAL A 749 27.63 3.30 2.98
N ARG A 750 27.92 4.59 2.69
CA ARG A 750 29.07 5.03 1.88
C ARG A 750 29.13 4.51 0.43
N SER A 751 28.20 3.64 -0.01
CA SER A 751 28.04 3.18 -1.40
C SER A 751 27.20 4.13 -2.26
N GLY A 752 26.73 5.24 -1.67
CA GLY A 752 25.99 6.27 -2.39
C GLY A 752 24.63 5.81 -2.89
N VAL A 753 24.07 6.57 -3.84
CA VAL A 753 22.78 6.27 -4.46
C VAL A 753 22.84 4.99 -5.29
N LYS A 754 24.00 4.66 -5.89
CA LYS A 754 24.17 3.42 -6.64
C LYS A 754 23.99 2.19 -5.75
N GLY A 755 24.59 2.19 -4.55
CA GLY A 755 24.37 1.13 -3.55
C GLY A 755 22.91 1.05 -3.12
N ALA A 756 22.26 2.20 -2.92
CA ALA A 756 20.83 2.26 -2.59
C ALA A 756 19.96 1.56 -3.65
N LEU A 757 20.20 1.83 -4.94
CA LEU A 757 19.46 1.19 -6.03
C LEU A 757 19.72 -0.32 -6.10
N MET A 758 20.97 -0.76 -5.95
CA MET A 758 21.32 -2.18 -5.93
C MET A 758 20.62 -2.91 -4.77
N ALA A 759 20.65 -2.32 -3.57
CA ALA A 759 19.95 -2.83 -2.41
C ALA A 759 18.42 -2.83 -2.59
N SER A 760 17.84 -1.79 -3.19
CA SER A 760 16.40 -1.72 -3.45
C SER A 760 15.95 -2.81 -4.42
N ILE A 761 16.69 -3.07 -5.51
CA ILE A 761 16.36 -4.13 -6.47
C ILE A 761 16.49 -5.51 -5.80
N ALA A 762 17.56 -5.77 -5.05
CA ALA A 762 17.72 -7.01 -4.29
C ALA A 762 16.66 -7.19 -3.19
N GLY A 763 16.29 -6.12 -2.47
CA GLY A 763 15.23 -6.18 -1.47
C GLY A 763 13.85 -6.44 -2.10
N LEU A 764 13.55 -5.75 -3.20
CA LEU A 764 12.31 -5.92 -3.96
C LEU A 764 12.18 -7.36 -4.51
N SER A 765 13.27 -7.97 -4.97
CA SER A 765 13.25 -9.36 -5.46
C SER A 765 12.97 -10.41 -4.39
N LEU A 766 13.08 -10.05 -3.10
CA LEU A 766 12.73 -10.92 -1.98
C LEU A 766 11.28 -10.75 -1.50
N THR A 767 10.58 -9.68 -1.88
CA THR A 767 9.26 -9.30 -1.34
C THR A 767 8.26 -10.46 -1.36
N HIS A 768 8.13 -11.19 -2.48
CA HIS A 768 7.20 -12.33 -2.59
C HIS A 768 7.60 -13.50 -1.68
N THR A 769 8.91 -13.75 -1.56
CA THR A 769 9.45 -14.78 -0.65
C THR A 769 9.23 -14.42 0.81
N VAL A 770 9.48 -13.16 1.18
CA VAL A 770 9.19 -12.59 2.51
C VAL A 770 7.70 -12.73 2.82
N ALA A 771 6.83 -12.37 1.88
CA ALA A 771 5.38 -12.47 2.05
C ALA A 771 4.92 -13.91 2.33
N LYS A 772 5.41 -14.88 1.55
CA LYS A 772 5.14 -16.31 1.80
C LYS A 772 5.63 -16.76 3.17
N ALA A 773 6.82 -16.31 3.59
CA ALA A 773 7.40 -16.66 4.88
C ALA A 773 6.61 -16.07 6.06
N VAL A 774 6.12 -14.83 5.94
CA VAL A 774 5.25 -14.19 6.95
C VAL A 774 3.95 -14.98 7.11
N ILE A 775 3.23 -15.23 6.01
CA ILE A 775 1.95 -15.95 6.05
C ILE A 775 2.17 -17.35 6.64
N ALA A 776 3.18 -18.08 6.16
CA ALA A 776 3.51 -19.39 6.71
C ALA A 776 3.88 -19.32 8.21
N GLY A 777 4.69 -18.34 8.62
CA GLY A 777 5.11 -18.18 10.01
C GLY A 777 3.97 -17.85 10.97
N ILE A 778 2.98 -17.08 10.51
CA ILE A 778 1.78 -16.77 11.30
C ILE A 778 0.91 -18.03 11.48
N PHE A 779 0.61 -18.75 10.39
CA PHE A 779 -0.38 -19.85 10.40
C PHE A 779 0.19 -21.23 10.71
N THR A 780 1.51 -21.41 10.72
CA THR A 780 2.14 -22.70 11.05
C THR A 780 3.00 -22.61 12.31
N SER A 781 3.33 -23.78 12.88
CA SER A 781 4.08 -23.89 14.15
C SER A 781 5.41 -24.62 13.99
N LYS A 782 5.59 -25.42 12.92
CA LYS A 782 6.83 -26.17 12.65
C LYS A 782 6.97 -26.36 11.13
N LYS A 783 8.18 -26.13 10.59
CA LYS A 783 8.58 -26.54 9.25
C LYS A 783 9.96 -27.20 9.29
N PRO A 784 10.27 -28.14 8.38
CA PRO A 784 11.62 -28.69 8.25
C PRO A 784 12.63 -27.59 7.88
N PHE A 785 13.87 -27.73 8.34
CA PHE A 785 14.96 -26.84 7.94
C PHE A 785 15.28 -27.04 6.46
N LEU A 786 15.02 -26.02 5.64
CA LEU A 786 15.43 -25.99 4.24
C LEU A 786 16.84 -25.41 4.17
N ARG A 787 17.78 -26.19 3.62
CA ARG A 787 19.21 -25.86 3.58
C ARG A 787 19.47 -24.67 2.65
N THR A 788 20.55 -23.94 2.90
CA THR A 788 21.12 -22.97 1.95
C THR A 788 22.41 -23.58 1.44
N PRO A 789 22.42 -24.20 0.26
CA PRO A 789 23.64 -24.82 -0.24
C PRO A 789 24.69 -23.75 -0.52
N LYS A 790 25.95 -24.08 -0.24
CA LYS A 790 27.12 -23.22 -0.45
C LYS A 790 27.89 -23.79 -1.63
N CYS A 791 28.34 -22.96 -2.56
CA CYS A 791 29.05 -23.38 -3.77
C CYS A 791 28.19 -24.27 -4.69
N GLU A 792 26.96 -23.86 -5.02
CA GLU A 792 26.09 -24.60 -5.94
C GLU A 792 26.62 -24.64 -7.38
N ASP A 793 26.36 -25.75 -8.06
CA ASP A 793 26.61 -25.95 -9.49
C ASP A 793 25.79 -25.01 -10.38
N GLN A 794 26.22 -24.85 -11.63
CA GLN A 794 25.64 -23.93 -12.60
C GLN A 794 24.13 -24.19 -12.84
N ALA A 795 23.28 -23.24 -12.44
CA ALA A 795 21.87 -23.27 -12.80
C ALA A 795 21.64 -22.65 -14.19
N ALA A 796 21.01 -23.38 -15.11
CA ALA A 796 20.59 -22.85 -16.41
C ALA A 796 19.54 -21.73 -16.24
N VAL A 797 19.48 -20.78 -17.18
CA VAL A 797 18.49 -19.67 -17.17
C VAL A 797 17.04 -20.21 -17.07
N SER A 798 16.75 -21.34 -17.70
CA SER A 798 15.45 -22.02 -17.62
C SER A 798 15.10 -22.49 -16.20
N GLN A 799 16.10 -22.88 -15.40
CA GLN A 799 15.93 -23.30 -14.01
C GLN A 799 15.71 -22.09 -13.09
N ALA A 800 16.39 -20.97 -13.35
CA ALA A 800 16.16 -19.71 -12.64
C ALA A 800 14.74 -19.14 -12.91
N LEU A 801 14.24 -19.25 -14.13
CA LEU A 801 12.86 -18.85 -14.46
C LEU A 801 11.81 -19.79 -13.85
N ARG A 802 12.09 -21.10 -13.76
CA ARG A 802 11.22 -22.03 -13.01
C ARG A 802 11.18 -21.71 -11.53
N LEU A 803 12.27 -21.24 -10.93
CA LEU A 803 12.29 -20.81 -9.53
C LEU A 803 11.35 -19.61 -9.29
N ALA A 804 11.36 -18.64 -10.21
CA ALA A 804 10.58 -17.40 -10.15
C ALA A 804 9.23 -17.50 -10.90
N TRP A 805 8.65 -18.69 -11.06
CA TRP A 805 7.45 -18.87 -11.88
C TRP A 805 6.24 -18.09 -11.34
N GLN A 806 6.07 -18.05 -10.01
CA GLN A 806 4.97 -17.35 -9.36
C GLN A 806 5.06 -15.84 -9.60
N GLU A 807 6.26 -15.30 -9.42
CA GLU A 807 6.57 -13.89 -9.64
C GLU A 807 6.42 -13.54 -11.13
N THR A 808 6.86 -14.41 -12.05
CA THR A 808 6.66 -14.22 -13.50
C THR A 808 5.18 -14.24 -13.90
N THR A 809 4.38 -15.11 -13.29
CA THR A 809 2.92 -15.13 -13.48
C THR A 809 2.29 -13.85 -12.95
N LEU A 810 2.62 -13.42 -11.73
CA LEU A 810 2.08 -12.19 -11.14
C LEU A 810 2.48 -10.94 -11.93
N LEU A 811 3.73 -10.88 -12.41
CA LEU A 811 4.19 -9.81 -13.30
C LEU A 811 3.38 -9.77 -14.60
N SER A 812 3.17 -10.94 -15.23
CA SER A 812 2.37 -11.06 -16.45
C SER A 812 0.91 -10.64 -16.21
N LEU A 813 0.32 -11.01 -15.08
CA LEU A 813 -1.04 -10.61 -14.72
C LEU A 813 -1.15 -9.10 -14.46
N CYS A 814 -0.16 -8.50 -13.79
CA CYS A 814 -0.10 -7.04 -13.62
C CYS A 814 0.04 -6.32 -14.96
N ALA A 815 0.89 -6.82 -15.85
CA ALA A 815 1.05 -6.26 -17.19
C ALA A 815 -0.25 -6.39 -18.00
N LEU A 816 -0.93 -7.53 -17.94
CA LEU A 816 -2.23 -7.73 -18.60
C LEU A 816 -3.30 -6.81 -18.02
N ALA A 817 -3.34 -6.63 -16.71
CA ALA A 817 -4.27 -5.71 -16.04
C ALA A 817 -4.04 -4.25 -16.48
N LEU A 818 -2.78 -3.82 -16.58
CA LEU A 818 -2.42 -2.50 -17.09
C LEU A 818 -2.83 -2.31 -18.55
N LEU A 819 -2.60 -3.33 -19.41
CA LEU A 819 -3.04 -3.29 -20.81
C LEU A 819 -4.57 -3.26 -20.92
N ALA A 820 -5.28 -4.07 -20.13
CA ALA A 820 -6.74 -4.07 -20.09
C ALA A 820 -7.28 -2.68 -19.72
N MET A 821 -6.75 -2.06 -18.66
CA MET A 821 -7.13 -0.70 -18.27
C MET A 821 -6.82 0.33 -19.37
N ALA A 822 -5.65 0.24 -20.00
CA ALA A 822 -5.23 1.18 -21.03
C ALA A 822 -6.10 1.12 -22.31
N PHE A 823 -6.59 -0.06 -22.69
CA PHE A 823 -7.32 -0.27 -23.95
C PHE A 823 -8.83 -0.41 -23.80
N LEU A 824 -9.33 -0.88 -22.65
CA LEU A 824 -10.75 -1.23 -22.47
C LEU A 824 -11.50 -0.22 -21.59
N ASN A 825 -10.82 0.47 -20.67
CA ASN A 825 -11.47 1.26 -19.63
C ASN A 825 -11.31 2.78 -19.77
N GLY A 826 -10.87 3.31 -20.92
CA GLY A 826 -10.72 4.77 -21.13
C GLY A 826 -9.32 5.34 -20.86
N GLY A 827 -8.40 4.51 -20.35
CA GLY A 827 -6.97 4.78 -20.29
C GLY A 827 -6.59 5.90 -19.32
N LEU A 828 -5.82 6.90 -19.79
CA LEU A 828 -5.28 7.99 -18.96
C LEU A 828 -6.22 9.21 -18.86
N GLN A 829 -7.48 9.07 -19.29
CA GLN A 829 -8.41 10.19 -19.34
C GLN A 829 -9.09 10.47 -18.00
N ASP A 830 -9.22 9.44 -17.14
CA ASP A 830 -9.74 9.56 -15.78
C ASP A 830 -8.58 9.58 -14.77
N PRO A 831 -8.49 10.59 -13.88
CA PRO A 831 -7.46 10.66 -12.84
C PRO A 831 -7.45 9.47 -11.87
N ALA A 832 -8.62 8.90 -11.53
CA ALA A 832 -8.74 7.76 -10.63
C ALA A 832 -8.19 6.49 -11.28
N GLU A 833 -8.51 6.25 -12.55
CA GLU A 833 -7.95 5.16 -13.35
C GLU A 833 -6.45 5.30 -13.51
N SER A 834 -5.97 6.51 -13.77
CA SER A 834 -4.54 6.82 -13.87
C SER A 834 -3.80 6.49 -12.59
N LEU A 835 -4.38 6.84 -11.43
CA LEU A 835 -3.80 6.53 -10.13
C LEU A 835 -3.83 5.03 -9.82
N TRP A 836 -4.90 4.33 -10.21
CA TRP A 836 -5.02 2.88 -10.08
C TRP A 836 -3.96 2.15 -10.93
N MET A 837 -3.78 2.57 -12.19
CA MET A 837 -2.74 2.05 -13.08
C MET A 837 -1.34 2.33 -12.52
N LEU A 838 -1.08 3.53 -11.99
CA LEU A 838 0.21 3.83 -11.36
C LEU A 838 0.48 2.93 -10.14
N MET A 839 -0.55 2.69 -9.33
CA MET A 839 -0.48 1.79 -8.19
C MET A 839 -0.20 0.33 -8.64
N LEU A 840 -0.89 -0.18 -9.66
CA LEU A 840 -0.63 -1.50 -10.25
C LEU A 840 0.79 -1.60 -10.81
N ALA A 841 1.28 -0.56 -11.49
CA ALA A 841 2.65 -0.50 -12.01
C ALA A 841 3.68 -0.59 -10.88
N VAL A 842 3.47 0.15 -9.79
CA VAL A 842 4.32 0.08 -8.58
C VAL A 842 4.27 -1.31 -7.94
N GLN A 843 3.09 -1.91 -7.83
CA GLN A 843 2.92 -3.27 -7.30
C GLN A 843 3.57 -4.35 -8.18
N SER A 844 3.81 -4.08 -9.47
CA SER A 844 4.53 -4.99 -10.36
C SER A 844 6.04 -5.03 -10.13
N LEU A 845 6.62 -3.98 -9.52
CA LEU A 845 8.06 -3.81 -9.37
C LEU A 845 8.77 -4.94 -8.59
N PRO A 846 8.22 -5.48 -7.47
CA PRO A 846 8.84 -6.60 -6.78
C PRO A 846 9.01 -7.84 -7.67
N TYR A 847 8.00 -8.12 -8.51
CA TYR A 847 8.03 -9.26 -9.41
C TYR A 847 8.99 -9.05 -10.58
N ALA A 848 9.03 -7.85 -11.15
CA ALA A 848 10.02 -7.47 -12.15
C ALA A 848 11.45 -7.56 -11.59
N ALA A 849 11.68 -7.04 -10.38
CA ALA A 849 12.96 -7.14 -9.69
C ALA A 849 13.38 -8.60 -9.46
N THR A 850 12.43 -9.49 -9.17
CA THR A 850 12.70 -10.92 -9.04
C THR A 850 13.18 -11.54 -10.35
N VAL A 851 12.48 -11.30 -11.46
CA VAL A 851 12.87 -11.81 -12.78
C VAL A 851 14.25 -11.28 -13.19
N VAL A 852 14.50 -9.98 -13.02
CA VAL A 852 15.82 -9.38 -13.32
C VAL A 852 16.91 -10.01 -12.45
N THR A 853 16.68 -10.15 -11.15
CA THR A 853 17.67 -10.75 -10.23
C THR A 853 17.90 -12.24 -10.55
N ALA A 854 16.87 -12.97 -10.99
CA ALA A 854 16.99 -14.37 -11.40
C ALA A 854 17.89 -14.52 -12.65
N ILE A 855 17.71 -13.65 -13.64
CA ILE A 855 18.56 -13.60 -14.84
C ILE A 855 20.01 -13.28 -14.46
N LEU A 856 20.23 -12.26 -13.63
CA LEU A 856 21.56 -11.88 -13.16
C LEU A 856 22.25 -13.01 -12.38
N SER A 857 21.50 -13.72 -11.55
CA SER A 857 22.01 -14.88 -10.81
C SER A 857 22.38 -16.05 -11.75
N ALA A 858 21.56 -16.35 -12.76
CA ALA A 858 21.88 -17.39 -13.74
C ALA A 858 23.12 -17.04 -14.59
N MET A 859 23.24 -15.77 -15.02
CA MET A 859 24.39 -15.27 -15.77
C MET A 859 25.69 -15.27 -14.97
N ALA A 860 25.62 -15.06 -13.65
CA ALA A 860 26.78 -15.13 -12.78
C ALA A 860 27.33 -16.56 -12.68
N ASN A 861 26.43 -17.54 -12.57
CA ASN A 861 26.83 -18.94 -12.38
C ASN A 861 27.29 -19.63 -13.66
N SER A 862 26.81 -19.23 -14.85
CA SER A 862 27.30 -19.79 -16.13
C SER A 862 28.76 -19.46 -16.45
N LYS A 863 29.36 -18.49 -15.75
CA LYS A 863 30.74 -18.02 -15.98
C LYS A 863 31.79 -18.65 -15.05
N ARG A 864 31.39 -19.47 -14.06
CA ARG A 864 32.33 -20.14 -13.17
C ARG A 864 32.88 -21.42 -13.82
N PRO A 865 34.20 -21.58 -13.97
CA PRO A 865 34.78 -22.88 -14.31
C PRO A 865 34.35 -23.90 -13.26
N SER A 866 34.04 -25.13 -13.68
CA SER A 866 33.94 -26.27 -12.75
C SER A 866 35.22 -26.30 -11.91
N ALA A 867 35.08 -26.45 -10.59
CA ALA A 867 36.20 -26.43 -9.66
C ALA A 867 37.22 -27.51 -10.06
N ALA A 868 38.28 -27.10 -10.78
CA ALA A 868 39.42 -27.95 -11.03
C ALA A 868 40.18 -28.07 -9.71
N VAL A 869 40.39 -29.32 -9.26
CA VAL A 869 41.25 -29.68 -8.14
C VAL A 869 42.63 -29.02 -8.36
N LEU A 870 42.91 -27.94 -7.63
CA LEU A 870 44.26 -27.40 -7.58
C LEU A 870 45.12 -28.32 -6.70
N PRO A 871 46.33 -28.68 -7.14
CA PRO A 871 47.18 -29.57 -6.36
C PRO A 871 47.61 -28.91 -5.05
N LEU A 872 47.63 -29.71 -3.99
CA LEU A 872 48.03 -29.34 -2.63
C LEU A 872 49.39 -28.60 -2.62
N PRO A 873 49.56 -27.51 -1.86
CA PRO A 873 50.86 -26.89 -1.67
C PRO A 873 51.80 -27.82 -0.91
N ALA A 874 53.05 -27.91 -1.38
CA ALA A 874 54.09 -28.73 -0.77
C ALA A 874 54.36 -28.32 0.69
N PRO A 875 54.69 -29.28 1.58
CA PRO A 875 54.97 -28.99 2.98
C PRO A 875 56.17 -28.04 3.13
N PRO A 876 56.16 -27.16 4.15
CA PRO A 876 57.26 -26.22 4.37
C PRO A 876 58.57 -26.96 4.62
N SER A 877 59.63 -26.48 3.98
CA SER A 877 60.99 -27.01 4.15
C SER A 877 61.45 -26.88 5.60
N PRO A 878 62.14 -27.89 6.17
CA PRO A 878 62.65 -27.81 7.53
C PRO A 878 63.67 -26.67 7.66
N GLN A 879 63.50 -25.82 8.69
CA GLN A 879 64.46 -24.76 9.00
C GLN A 879 65.84 -25.37 9.35
N PRO A 880 66.94 -24.72 8.94
CA PRO A 880 68.27 -25.16 9.35
C PRO A 880 68.49 -24.90 10.86
N PRO A 881 69.31 -25.72 11.53
CA PRO A 881 69.56 -25.58 12.96
C PRO A 881 70.33 -24.28 13.27
N PRO A 882 70.21 -23.73 14.49
CA PRO A 882 70.78 -22.44 14.84
C PRO A 882 72.32 -22.53 14.90
N GLU A 883 72.98 -21.77 14.04
CA GLU A 883 74.44 -21.55 14.10
C GLU A 883 74.81 -20.71 15.32
N ALA A 884 75.86 -21.17 15.99
CA ALA A 884 76.44 -20.56 17.17
C ALA A 884 77.04 -19.18 16.84
N LEU A 885 76.66 -18.18 17.65
CA LEU A 885 77.32 -16.88 17.71
C LEU A 885 78.80 -17.05 18.11
N SER A 886 79.72 -16.83 17.16
CA SER A 886 81.13 -16.58 17.46
C SER A 886 81.59 -15.22 16.90
N ARG A 887 81.81 -14.28 17.83
CA ARG A 887 82.86 -13.24 17.90
C ARG A 887 83.20 -12.32 16.70
N ALA A 888 83.37 -11.03 17.09
CA ALA A 888 84.18 -9.95 16.51
C ALA A 888 83.61 -9.30 15.23
N ALA A 889 83.54 -7.97 15.08
CA ALA A 889 84.12 -6.83 15.79
C ALA A 889 83.14 -5.63 15.74
#